data_AF-A0A5R8KDR6-F1
#
_entry.id   AF-A0A5R8KDR6-F1
#
_cell.length_a   1.000
_cell.length_b   1.000
_cell.length_c   1.000
_cell.angle_alpha   90.00
_cell.angle_beta   90.00
_cell.angle_gamma   90.00
#
_symmetry.space_group_name_H-M   'P 1'
#
loop_
_entity.id
_entity.type
_entity.pdbx_description
1 polymer ?
#
loop_
_entity_poly.entity_id
_entity_poly.type
_entity_poly.pdbx_seq_one_letter_code
_entity_poly.pdbx_strand_id
1 'polypeptide(L)'
;MTVVYLSRRLRLLAFATLTIALVFVSLGLHLQANPFLVKDINSSTSKSSSIPGSPLKVGSVTFFSAVTPEAGNELWKTDGTAAGTQMVADIYPGSNSSMFTGPMAAIGSTVFFVASHPVHGRELWKSDGTAAGTMMVKDINPGPGQSNPDKFIVMNNTLYFIATAFTNGNKGLWKTDGTEAGTEQVKHLYSINHLTVVGDTLFFAAAASTFNVELWKSDGTTQGTVEVKDLLPGNSSSFPSELTAMGGTLYFAVADGTHGLELWRSDGTNDGTVIVKDINPGTDGSNLRYFKAMGNAVYFSANSPATGEKLWKTDGTEEGTIPISGSTFGEGPYYINSLTTAGNTLYFVGTDATNGAELWKSDGTIAGTALVKDIRPGNTPTAESQISHIIPVGNSIYFSADDGVHGEELWKSNGTLAGTALVKDINPSFLRGLPESLVEMNGIVYFSAEDGIHGFELWRSDGSASGTFMLKDINLRTGNSSLVQPVKVGDLLYFSANNDTAGNELWKSDGTAAGTTMVKDIFPSFPSSVFTPLAAIGSTLYFSAIDSHSNGIELWKSDGTTNGTVLVKNINSSSADSLPSSGMVMGDTLYFSAFTGTQGHELWKSDGTSAGTIIVKDIFPGSGNSSHAKPLIVHNNKLYFTASTSATGTELWSTDGSDAGTAIVKDINPGMGGSNISHIVSFRNMLYFDASDGSSGRELWRSDGSEAGTTRVRDIQPGSDGFVSQITVAGNSIYFTAFRTSSGIELWKSNGTNAGTVLVKDIRIGADSSSINKITPAGNLIYFTADDGLAGVELWKSDGTEAGTKLVKDIAPGAATSSPTHLTAAGSVLYFSATTPENGTELWKSDGTETGTAIVQDIVPGINSSAPAGLTLIGHRLYFSAYTYEYDRELWALNIADTIPPAGGTVTFSVLSPMDPGTPIDSVTFQGWSDSASPLSYAVYIDDTLVSPQGSSTTRHSLPNPAAPGTRAVRARIFDALNNYHDVFYNFNINSPLQIWRRTYFGSTSNTGTAADTADFDNDGIANLLEWATARNPTIASTLPVTTHFNSVTGKIEFTYIRSRAAVTSGTTYTVEWSETLAPNSWSDLDVEEVSVVEVDDYTESVFSRIPAGNLGRRFVRLRVAAP
;
A
#
# COMPACT_ATOMS: atom_id res chain seq x y z
N MET A 1 -62.01 -48.64 -23.40
CA MET A 1 -62.37 -47.22 -23.15
C MET A 1 -61.61 -46.72 -21.92
N THR A 2 -60.27 -46.83 -21.92
CA THR A 2 -59.42 -46.50 -20.76
C THR A 2 -57.97 -46.17 -21.19
N VAL A 3 -57.76 -45.47 -22.32
CA VAL A 3 -56.40 -45.07 -22.79
C VAL A 3 -56.33 -43.62 -23.31
N VAL A 4 -57.44 -42.88 -23.43
CA VAL A 4 -57.42 -41.51 -24.02
C VAL A 4 -57.49 -40.38 -22.96
N TYR A 5 -57.71 -40.70 -21.68
CA TYR A 5 -57.85 -39.70 -20.61
C TYR A 5 -56.56 -39.38 -19.83
N LEU A 6 -55.45 -40.09 -20.08
CA LEU A 6 -54.15 -39.85 -19.42
C LEU A 6 -53.18 -38.96 -20.22
N SER A 7 -53.41 -38.78 -21.53
CA SER A 7 -52.47 -38.06 -22.42
C SER A 7 -52.67 -36.54 -22.47
N ARG A 8 -53.77 -36.01 -21.92
CA ARG A 8 -54.03 -34.55 -21.82
C ARG A 8 -53.64 -33.91 -20.48
N ARG A 9 -53.45 -34.68 -19.40
CA ARG A 9 -52.95 -34.14 -18.10
C ARG A 9 -51.42 -34.08 -18.00
N LEU A 10 -50.68 -34.88 -18.77
CA LEU A 10 -49.21 -34.84 -18.81
C LEU A 10 -48.63 -33.72 -19.69
N ARG A 11 -49.39 -33.15 -20.63
CA ARG A 11 -48.92 -32.03 -21.47
C ARG A 11 -49.16 -30.64 -20.86
N LEU A 12 -50.07 -30.49 -19.91
CA LEU A 12 -50.25 -29.23 -19.15
C LEU A 12 -49.34 -29.12 -17.92
N LEU A 13 -48.84 -30.23 -17.35
CA LEU A 13 -47.82 -30.16 -16.30
C LEU A 13 -46.41 -29.87 -16.86
N ALA A 14 -46.08 -30.35 -18.06
CA ALA A 14 -44.77 -30.11 -18.67
C ALA A 14 -44.54 -28.66 -19.12
N PHE A 15 -45.61 -27.90 -19.41
CA PHE A 15 -45.51 -26.47 -19.74
C PHE A 15 -45.50 -25.56 -18.50
N ALA A 16 -45.94 -26.03 -17.33
CA ALA A 16 -45.89 -25.25 -16.10
C ALA A 16 -44.57 -25.43 -15.31
N THR A 17 -43.84 -26.53 -15.52
CA THR A 17 -42.51 -26.72 -14.90
C THR A 17 -41.37 -26.17 -15.75
N LEU A 18 -41.56 -25.91 -17.04
CA LEU A 18 -40.52 -25.35 -17.90
C LEU A 18 -40.45 -23.80 -17.87
N THR A 19 -41.56 -23.11 -17.62
CA THR A 19 -41.55 -21.66 -17.33
C THR A 19 -41.10 -21.34 -15.92
N ILE A 20 -41.20 -22.28 -14.97
CA ILE A 20 -40.59 -22.11 -13.64
C ILE A 20 -39.10 -22.47 -13.69
N ALA A 21 -38.66 -23.42 -14.53
CA ALA A 21 -37.22 -23.70 -14.68
C ALA A 21 -36.46 -22.61 -15.47
N LEU A 22 -37.09 -21.92 -16.44
CA LEU A 22 -36.45 -20.80 -17.15
C LEU A 22 -36.52 -19.44 -16.40
N VAL A 23 -37.41 -19.26 -15.43
CA VAL A 23 -37.43 -18.06 -14.57
C VAL A 23 -36.43 -18.17 -13.41
N PHE A 24 -36.00 -19.38 -13.03
CA PHE A 24 -35.00 -19.61 -11.99
C PHE A 24 -33.56 -19.82 -12.50
N VAL A 25 -33.30 -19.70 -13.81
CA VAL A 25 -31.94 -19.71 -14.41
C VAL A 25 -31.52 -18.34 -14.95
N SER A 26 -32.43 -17.35 -14.97
CA SER A 26 -32.13 -15.93 -15.26
C SER A 26 -32.06 -15.05 -14.01
N LEU A 27 -32.32 -15.61 -12.83
CA LEU A 27 -32.09 -14.97 -11.54
C LEU A 27 -30.88 -15.64 -10.88
N GLY A 28 -29.71 -15.38 -11.47
CA GLY A 28 -28.47 -15.33 -10.71
C GLY A 28 -28.58 -14.21 -9.68
N LEU A 29 -29.29 -14.49 -8.58
CA LEU A 29 -29.13 -13.81 -7.30
C LEU A 29 -27.68 -14.01 -6.87
N HIS A 30 -26.79 -13.18 -7.43
CA HIS A 30 -25.66 -12.70 -6.67
C HIS A 30 -26.24 -12.17 -5.37
N LEU A 31 -26.01 -12.94 -4.30
CA LEU A 31 -26.09 -12.49 -2.92
C LEU A 31 -25.15 -11.30 -2.79
N GLN A 32 -25.63 -10.15 -3.22
CA GLN A 32 -24.99 -8.89 -2.98
C GLN A 32 -25.01 -8.74 -1.47
N ALA A 33 -23.83 -8.73 -0.88
CA ALA A 33 -23.71 -8.44 0.53
C ALA A 33 -24.35 -7.08 0.74
N ASN A 34 -25.46 -7.07 1.47
CA ASN A 34 -26.03 -5.83 1.91
C ASN A 34 -25.31 -5.43 3.19
N PRO A 35 -25.15 -4.12 3.38
CA PRO A 35 -25.02 -3.52 4.69
C PRO A 35 -25.93 -4.12 5.80
N PHE A 36 -25.44 -4.30 7.04
CA PHE A 36 -26.18 -4.88 8.18
C PHE A 36 -25.77 -4.36 9.59
N LEU A 37 -26.69 -4.23 10.54
CA LEU A 37 -26.36 -3.84 11.92
C LEU A 37 -25.37 -4.81 12.61
N VAL A 38 -24.22 -4.31 13.06
CA VAL A 38 -23.35 -5.03 14.00
C VAL A 38 -23.93 -4.97 15.41
N LYS A 39 -24.22 -3.77 15.95
CA LYS A 39 -24.87 -3.63 17.26
C LYS A 39 -25.44 -2.23 17.52
N ASP A 40 -26.56 -2.23 18.23
CA ASP A 40 -27.05 -1.08 19.00
C ASP A 40 -26.79 -1.23 20.49
N ILE A 41 -26.55 -0.12 21.17
CA ILE A 41 -26.53 0.04 22.63
C ILE A 41 -27.89 -0.08 23.32
N ASN A 42 -29.01 0.22 22.64
CA ASN A 42 -30.20 0.82 23.26
C ASN A 42 -31.16 -0.11 24.02
N SER A 43 -30.58 -0.91 24.89
CA SER A 43 -31.10 -1.37 26.18
C SER A 43 -31.61 -0.26 27.14
N SER A 44 -31.90 0.95 26.64
CA SER A 44 -32.32 2.13 27.42
C SER A 44 -33.60 2.77 26.83
N THR A 45 -33.72 4.09 26.90
CA THR A 45 -34.90 4.87 26.48
C THR A 45 -34.57 6.25 25.90
N SER A 46 -33.30 6.64 25.84
CA SER A 46 -32.83 7.88 25.21
C SER A 46 -32.07 7.52 23.92
N LYS A 47 -32.79 7.45 22.80
CA LYS A 47 -32.26 7.44 21.42
C LYS A 47 -31.49 8.72 21.17
N SER A 48 -30.19 8.67 21.20
CA SER A 48 -29.36 9.87 21.30
C SER A 48 -27.91 9.33 21.06
N SER A 49 -26.83 10.04 20.70
CA SER A 49 -25.63 9.32 20.16
C SER A 49 -24.47 8.97 21.12
N SER A 50 -23.94 7.72 21.03
CA SER A 50 -22.80 7.20 21.82
C SER A 50 -21.54 6.72 21.05
N ILE A 51 -21.51 6.66 19.73
CA ILE A 51 -20.30 6.78 18.87
C ILE A 51 -18.81 6.42 19.24
N PRO A 52 -18.10 5.72 18.32
CA PRO A 52 -16.66 5.45 18.28
C PRO A 52 -15.71 6.33 17.39
N GLY A 53 -14.62 5.68 16.94
CA GLY A 53 -13.66 6.01 15.90
C GLY A 53 -12.69 4.83 15.67
N SER A 54 -11.77 4.96 14.69
CA SER A 54 -10.39 4.41 14.69
C SER A 54 -10.13 2.94 14.23
N PRO A 55 -9.40 2.68 13.08
CA PRO A 55 -9.13 1.35 12.49
C PRO A 55 -7.68 0.84 12.32
N LEU A 56 -7.45 -0.48 12.48
CA LEU A 56 -6.31 -1.23 11.96
C LEU A 56 -6.45 -2.77 11.91
N LYS A 57 -7.21 -3.39 12.83
CA LYS A 57 -7.33 -4.85 13.09
C LYS A 57 -6.25 -5.48 13.98
N VAL A 58 -6.68 -6.30 14.96
CA VAL A 58 -5.81 -7.16 15.78
C VAL A 58 -6.40 -8.57 15.88
N GLY A 59 -5.89 -9.47 15.05
CA GLY A 59 -6.38 -10.85 14.96
C GLY A 59 -7.81 -10.89 14.39
N SER A 60 -8.74 -11.52 15.12
CA SER A 60 -10.16 -11.58 14.78
C SER A 60 -11.02 -10.52 15.52
N VAL A 61 -10.36 -9.62 16.26
CA VAL A 61 -10.92 -8.69 17.26
C VAL A 61 -10.18 -7.31 17.15
N THR A 62 -10.09 -6.51 18.24
CA THR A 62 -10.57 -5.09 18.26
C THR A 62 -10.20 -4.21 19.58
N PHE A 63 -9.69 -2.91 19.88
CA PHE A 63 -9.00 -1.50 19.43
C PHE A 63 -9.49 0.02 18.79
N PHE A 64 -10.67 0.82 18.40
CA PHE A 64 -12.28 1.01 18.21
C PHE A 64 -13.48 1.06 19.32
N SER A 65 -14.12 2.22 19.58
CA SER A 65 -15.01 2.56 20.77
C SER A 65 -16.60 2.58 20.75
N ALA A 66 -17.23 3.68 21.30
CA ALA A 66 -18.67 4.05 21.63
C ALA A 66 -19.33 4.12 23.04
N VAL A 67 -19.20 5.20 23.84
CA VAL A 67 -20.34 5.79 24.61
C VAL A 67 -21.23 4.97 25.56
N THR A 68 -21.18 5.09 26.90
CA THR A 68 -22.37 4.77 27.76
C THR A 68 -23.58 5.66 27.35
N PRO A 69 -23.58 6.97 27.69
CA PRO A 69 -22.87 7.58 28.80
C PRO A 69 -23.47 7.16 30.14
N GLU A 70 -22.61 6.60 30.97
CA GLU A 70 -22.97 5.96 32.23
C GLU A 70 -22.14 6.44 33.43
N ALA A 71 -21.96 7.74 33.73
CA ALA A 71 -22.20 8.94 32.93
C ALA A 71 -21.00 9.26 32.01
N GLY A 72 -19.98 8.39 32.06
CA GLY A 72 -18.86 8.36 31.14
C GLY A 72 -18.88 7.11 30.28
N ASN A 73 -17.71 6.62 29.93
CA ASN A 73 -17.45 6.21 28.57
C ASN A 73 -16.34 5.17 28.45
N GLU A 74 -16.75 3.91 28.50
CA GLU A 74 -15.86 2.83 28.89
C GLU A 74 -15.67 1.71 27.88
N LEU A 75 -15.02 2.05 26.77
CA LEU A 75 -14.06 1.26 25.99
C LEU A 75 -14.48 -0.20 25.65
N TRP A 76 -15.13 -0.53 24.51
CA TRP A 76 -15.74 -1.86 24.17
C TRP A 76 -15.06 -2.74 23.07
N LYS A 77 -15.60 -3.11 21.89
CA LYS A 77 -14.87 -3.82 20.76
C LYS A 77 -15.83 -4.45 19.74
N THR A 78 -15.39 -5.29 18.80
CA THR A 78 -16.28 -6.19 18.04
C THR A 78 -15.56 -7.33 17.30
N ASP A 79 -16.13 -8.54 17.27
CA ASP A 79 -15.82 -9.57 16.26
C ASP A 79 -16.72 -9.44 14.99
N GLY A 80 -17.44 -8.33 14.89
CA GLY A 80 -18.49 -8.05 13.92
C GLY A 80 -19.83 -8.70 14.24
N THR A 81 -20.08 -9.05 15.51
CA THR A 81 -21.39 -9.55 15.97
C THR A 81 -21.93 -8.79 17.19
N ALA A 82 -23.25 -8.74 17.34
CA ALA A 82 -23.92 -8.20 18.54
C ALA A 82 -23.60 -8.94 19.86
N ALA A 83 -22.89 -10.09 19.81
CA ALA A 83 -22.46 -10.84 20.99
C ALA A 83 -21.00 -10.55 21.39
N GLY A 84 -20.12 -10.24 20.43
CA GLY A 84 -18.70 -10.01 20.66
C GLY A 84 -18.30 -8.56 20.94
N THR A 85 -19.30 -7.70 21.11
CA THR A 85 -19.22 -6.23 21.10
C THR A 85 -19.51 -5.74 22.53
N GLN A 86 -18.44 -5.50 23.30
CA GLN A 86 -18.38 -5.48 24.78
C GLN A 86 -17.20 -4.71 25.41
N MET A 87 -17.36 -4.08 26.58
CA MET A 87 -16.30 -3.32 27.29
C MET A 87 -15.02 -4.14 27.47
N VAL A 88 -13.86 -3.63 27.08
CA VAL A 88 -12.58 -4.13 27.62
C VAL A 88 -12.29 -3.57 28.99
N ALA A 89 -12.51 -2.27 29.27
CA ALA A 89 -12.42 -1.72 30.63
C ALA A 89 -12.81 -0.24 30.82
N ASP A 90 -13.50 0.04 31.94
CA ASP A 90 -13.51 1.33 32.65
C ASP A 90 -12.35 1.35 33.64
N ILE A 91 -11.70 2.48 33.97
CA ILE A 91 -10.25 2.40 34.17
C ILE A 91 -9.78 2.84 35.58
N TYR A 92 -10.30 3.94 36.14
CA TYR A 92 -10.59 4.26 37.56
C TYR A 92 -11.56 5.50 37.59
N PRO A 93 -12.78 5.35 37.04
CA PRO A 93 -14.03 5.94 37.56
C PRO A 93 -14.23 7.45 37.62
N GLY A 94 -13.59 8.14 38.56
CA GLY A 94 -13.44 9.60 38.69
C GLY A 94 -14.66 10.55 38.60
N SER A 95 -15.36 10.56 37.46
CA SER A 95 -16.12 11.65 36.81
C SER A 95 -15.35 12.44 35.74
N ASN A 96 -14.14 12.00 35.36
CA ASN A 96 -13.31 12.53 34.25
C ASN A 96 -12.67 11.32 33.49
N SER A 97 -11.85 11.50 32.43
CA SER A 97 -11.92 10.51 31.32
C SER A 97 -10.55 9.92 30.70
N SER A 98 -10.31 9.91 29.36
CA SER A 98 -9.18 9.37 28.50
C SER A 98 -8.36 10.24 27.41
N MET A 99 -8.80 10.51 26.15
CA MET A 99 -8.11 11.22 24.98
C MET A 99 -6.79 10.65 24.36
N PHE A 100 -6.45 11.09 23.12
CA PHE A 100 -5.51 10.45 22.16
C PHE A 100 -5.10 11.37 20.94
N THR A 101 -4.54 10.81 19.82
CA THR A 101 -5.08 10.89 18.41
C THR A 101 -4.17 10.88 17.10
N GLY A 102 -3.11 10.07 16.86
CA GLY A 102 -2.39 10.00 15.52
C GLY A 102 -1.74 8.65 15.08
N PRO A 103 -1.01 8.57 13.92
CA PRO A 103 -0.51 7.40 13.13
C PRO A 103 -0.31 5.99 13.74
N MET A 104 -0.50 4.90 12.96
CA MET A 104 -0.94 3.58 13.50
C MET A 104 -0.45 2.25 12.86
N ALA A 105 -0.35 1.20 13.71
CA ALA A 105 -0.04 -0.25 13.50
C ALA A 105 -0.56 -1.15 14.69
N ALA A 106 0.02 -2.33 15.02
CA ALA A 106 -0.23 -3.31 16.13
C ALA A 106 1.05 -4.15 16.44
N ILE A 107 1.27 -4.68 17.67
CA ILE A 107 2.38 -5.64 17.97
C ILE A 107 1.80 -6.99 18.41
N GLY A 108 1.65 -7.90 17.45
CA GLY A 108 0.98 -9.18 17.69
C GLY A 108 -0.45 -8.95 18.18
N SER A 109 -0.81 -9.55 19.31
CA SER A 109 -2.11 -9.38 19.97
C SER A 109 -2.15 -8.29 21.04
N THR A 110 -1.04 -7.59 21.28
CA THR A 110 -0.91 -6.51 22.28
C THR A 110 -0.73 -5.16 21.57
N VAL A 111 -1.19 -4.05 22.16
CA VAL A 111 -1.51 -2.86 21.34
C VAL A 111 -1.64 -1.53 22.17
N PHE A 112 -1.89 -0.34 21.57
CA PHE A 112 -1.66 1.05 22.16
C PHE A 112 -2.74 2.32 22.17
N PHE A 113 -3.63 2.65 23.20
CA PHE A 113 -4.66 3.77 23.55
C PHE A 113 -4.53 4.43 24.99
N VAL A 114 -5.20 5.51 25.47
CA VAL A 114 -5.03 6.10 26.86
C VAL A 114 -6.21 5.94 27.89
N ALA A 115 -6.00 6.39 29.15
CA ALA A 115 -6.95 6.67 30.28
C ALA A 115 -6.21 7.45 31.42
N SER A 116 -6.52 7.41 32.74
CA SER A 116 -5.98 8.45 33.71
C SER A 116 -5.46 8.28 35.19
N HIS A 117 -5.21 7.12 35.82
CA HIS A 117 -4.23 7.08 36.94
C HIS A 117 -4.39 7.79 38.33
N PRO A 118 -5.57 8.10 38.93
CA PRO A 118 -5.66 8.72 40.27
C PRO A 118 -5.26 7.85 41.49
N VAL A 119 -4.29 6.94 41.33
CA VAL A 119 -3.43 6.50 42.44
C VAL A 119 -2.32 7.53 42.68
N HIS A 120 -1.79 8.14 41.62
CA HIS A 120 -0.99 9.36 41.67
C HIS A 120 -1.19 10.19 40.38
N GLY A 121 -1.01 9.55 39.22
CA GLY A 121 -1.14 10.11 37.87
C GLY A 121 -0.82 9.05 36.81
N ARG A 122 -0.07 9.38 35.76
CA ARG A 122 -0.26 8.81 34.41
C ARG A 122 1.07 8.71 33.63
N GLU A 123 1.29 7.68 32.79
CA GLU A 123 2.38 7.56 31.77
C GLU A 123 2.00 6.58 30.63
N LEU A 124 2.63 5.41 30.32
CA LEU A 124 2.17 4.32 29.38
C LEU A 124 1.83 2.91 30.07
N TRP A 125 0.64 2.20 29.96
CA TRP A 125 0.12 0.84 30.47
C TRP A 125 -0.90 0.20 29.41
N LYS A 126 -0.79 -1.05 28.86
CA LYS A 126 -1.37 -1.66 27.56
C LYS A 126 -2.55 -2.65 27.71
N SER A 127 -3.24 -3.13 26.64
CA SER A 127 -4.31 -4.19 26.68
C SER A 127 -4.21 -5.30 25.62
N ASP A 128 -4.45 -6.54 26.04
CA ASP A 128 -4.66 -7.74 25.22
C ASP A 128 -6.14 -7.99 24.83
N GLY A 129 -7.02 -7.01 25.03
CA GLY A 129 -8.46 -7.12 24.82
C GLY A 129 -9.24 -7.57 26.05
N THR A 130 -8.63 -7.56 27.26
CA THR A 130 -9.27 -7.96 28.52
C THR A 130 -9.06 -6.98 29.68
N ALA A 131 -9.97 -7.02 30.67
CA ALA A 131 -9.85 -6.39 31.99
C ALA A 131 -8.78 -7.04 32.92
N ALA A 132 -7.83 -7.80 32.37
CA ALA A 132 -6.73 -8.43 33.11
C ALA A 132 -5.35 -8.12 32.50
N GLY A 133 -5.26 -8.07 31.17
CA GLY A 133 -4.05 -7.71 30.42
C GLY A 133 -3.99 -6.24 30.01
N THR A 134 -5.01 -5.51 30.41
CA THR A 134 -4.92 -4.12 30.83
C THR A 134 -3.91 -3.99 31.98
N MET A 135 -2.65 -3.65 31.64
CA MET A 135 -1.53 -3.47 32.59
C MET A 135 -0.26 -2.84 31.97
N MET A 136 0.60 -2.24 32.81
CA MET A 136 2.07 -2.23 32.70
C MET A 136 2.71 -2.01 31.30
N VAL A 137 2.96 -0.75 30.93
CA VAL A 137 4.23 -0.37 30.27
C VAL A 137 5.18 0.23 31.34
N LYS A 138 5.23 1.52 31.78
CA LYS A 138 5.43 1.89 33.24
C LYS A 138 4.99 3.31 33.69
N ASP A 139 5.89 4.25 34.02
CA ASP A 139 5.70 5.60 34.63
C ASP A 139 7.05 6.37 34.68
N ILE A 140 7.38 7.24 35.66
CA ILE A 140 8.79 7.48 36.07
C ILE A 140 8.98 7.91 37.55
N ASN A 141 7.97 7.93 38.44
CA ASN A 141 8.13 8.39 39.83
C ASN A 141 7.03 7.91 40.81
N PRO A 142 7.34 7.90 42.12
CA PRO A 142 6.40 8.27 43.17
C PRO A 142 6.45 9.79 43.39
N GLY A 143 5.73 10.59 42.58
CA GLY A 143 5.95 12.05 42.52
C GLY A 143 4.89 12.82 41.71
N PRO A 144 5.26 13.98 41.11
CA PRO A 144 4.34 14.83 40.35
C PRO A 144 4.71 15.05 38.87
N GLY A 145 3.71 15.38 38.06
CA GLY A 145 3.87 15.98 36.72
C GLY A 145 4.07 15.01 35.55
N GLN A 146 3.71 15.44 34.35
CA GLN A 146 3.47 14.64 33.16
C GLN A 146 4.70 14.05 32.44
N SER A 147 4.52 12.83 31.92
CA SER A 147 4.96 12.39 30.59
C SER A 147 4.20 11.09 30.23
N ASN A 148 4.17 10.62 28.98
CA ASN A 148 3.53 9.35 28.58
C ASN A 148 4.49 8.37 27.92
N PRO A 149 5.44 8.77 27.06
CA PRO A 149 5.54 9.90 26.09
C PRO A 149 4.62 10.00 24.82
N ASP A 150 5.16 10.20 23.60
CA ASP A 150 4.51 10.66 22.33
C ASP A 150 4.95 9.81 21.09
N LYS A 151 4.16 9.74 20.00
CA LYS A 151 4.37 9.00 18.72
C LYS A 151 4.19 7.46 18.71
N PHE A 152 4.09 6.80 17.53
CA PHE A 152 3.74 5.38 17.26
C PHE A 152 3.76 4.97 15.75
N ILE A 153 3.88 3.65 15.40
CA ILE A 153 3.81 2.89 14.08
C ILE A 153 4.94 1.82 13.78
N VAL A 154 4.82 0.55 14.24
CA VAL A 154 5.85 -0.56 14.34
C VAL A 154 6.90 -0.78 13.22
N MET A 155 8.13 -1.14 13.64
CA MET A 155 9.18 -1.84 12.86
C MET A 155 9.81 -2.98 13.71
N ASN A 156 10.01 -4.17 13.15
CA ASN A 156 10.74 -5.29 13.78
C ASN A 156 10.16 -5.83 15.10
N ASN A 157 8.84 -5.73 15.29
CA ASN A 157 8.11 -6.13 16.51
C ASN A 157 8.53 -5.36 17.78
N THR A 158 9.42 -4.39 17.70
CA THR A 158 9.70 -3.41 18.76
C THR A 158 9.09 -2.05 18.40
N LEU A 159 9.21 -1.08 19.31
CA LEU A 159 8.45 0.15 19.26
C LEU A 159 9.28 1.38 19.70
N TYR A 160 10.01 1.97 18.74
CA TYR A 160 10.78 3.22 18.88
C TYR A 160 9.86 4.41 18.69
N PHE A 161 8.88 4.49 19.57
CA PHE A 161 8.10 5.70 19.76
C PHE A 161 8.94 6.72 20.56
N ILE A 162 8.37 7.74 21.19
CA ILE A 162 9.14 8.96 21.39
C ILE A 162 9.02 9.75 22.72
N ALA A 163 10.20 9.98 23.28
CA ALA A 163 10.65 11.05 24.17
C ALA A 163 10.43 10.94 25.69
N THR A 164 9.54 11.76 26.22
CA THR A 164 10.01 12.83 27.09
C THR A 164 9.97 12.59 28.61
N ALA A 165 10.66 13.45 29.35
CA ALA A 165 10.51 13.72 30.78
C ALA A 165 11.18 15.08 31.07
N PHE A 166 11.08 15.55 32.32
CA PHE A 166 11.81 16.70 32.88
C PHE A 166 13.31 16.78 32.54
N THR A 167 13.94 15.64 32.26
CA THR A 167 15.09 15.14 33.03
C THR A 167 16.40 15.92 32.96
N ASN A 168 17.56 15.25 32.85
CA ASN A 168 18.66 15.33 33.83
C ASN A 168 19.52 16.63 33.75
N GLY A 169 18.89 17.76 34.07
CA GLY A 169 19.20 19.03 33.41
C GLY A 169 19.02 18.95 31.88
N ASN A 170 18.27 17.97 31.37
CA ASN A 170 18.51 17.38 30.06
C ASN A 170 17.25 16.78 29.19
N LYS A 171 16.48 17.41 26.69
CA LYS A 171 15.74 16.95 25.52
C LYS A 171 16.33 15.77 24.58
N GLY A 172 16.72 14.43 24.68
CA GLY A 172 16.66 13.11 25.46
C GLY A 172 16.32 11.75 24.68
N LEU A 173 16.31 10.49 25.27
CA LEU A 173 16.17 9.14 24.54
C LEU A 173 16.14 7.74 25.33
N TRP A 174 15.08 6.87 25.42
CA TRP A 174 15.05 5.42 25.92
C TRP A 174 14.03 4.44 25.16
N LYS A 175 13.66 3.14 25.45
CA LYS A 175 12.88 2.18 24.50
C LYS A 175 11.62 1.36 24.99
N THR A 176 10.81 0.68 24.11
CA THR A 176 9.78 -0.35 24.51
C THR A 176 9.50 -1.60 23.64
N ASP A 177 9.43 -2.77 24.28
CA ASP A 177 8.86 -4.03 23.80
C ASP A 177 7.47 -4.32 24.43
N GLY A 178 6.87 -3.29 25.04
CA GLY A 178 5.65 -3.38 25.83
C GLY A 178 5.90 -3.75 27.30
N THR A 179 7.14 -3.77 27.78
CA THR A 179 7.47 -4.11 29.18
C THR A 179 8.09 -2.98 29.98
N GLU A 180 7.98 -3.09 31.30
CA GLU A 180 8.58 -2.19 32.28
C GLU A 180 10.12 -2.21 32.35
N ALA A 181 10.79 -2.96 31.46
CA ALA A 181 12.24 -3.19 31.47
C ALA A 181 12.91 -3.04 30.09
N GLY A 182 12.12 -2.89 29.01
CA GLY A 182 12.61 -2.93 27.63
C GLY A 182 13.31 -1.65 27.17
N THR A 183 14.49 -1.31 27.77
CA THR A 183 15.33 -0.07 27.59
C THR A 183 16.82 -0.27 27.15
N GLU A 184 17.50 0.76 26.58
CA GLU A 184 18.99 0.87 26.37
C GLU A 184 19.46 2.35 26.24
N GLN A 185 20.76 2.66 26.39
CA GLN A 185 21.25 3.77 27.22
C GLN A 185 21.42 5.19 26.57
N VAL A 186 22.44 5.45 25.74
CA VAL A 186 22.73 6.74 25.03
C VAL A 186 23.07 8.04 25.87
N LYS A 187 23.77 9.06 25.28
CA LYS A 187 24.65 10.11 25.91
C LYS A 187 24.15 11.60 26.07
N HIS A 188 24.34 12.59 25.14
CA HIS A 188 24.14 14.11 25.17
C HIS A 188 23.24 15.05 24.18
N LEU A 189 22.25 14.72 23.28
CA LEU A 189 21.63 15.67 22.22
C LEU A 189 20.08 15.68 21.90
N TYR A 190 19.62 16.48 20.88
CA TYR A 190 18.25 17.07 20.62
C TYR A 190 17.74 17.24 19.10
N SER A 191 16.43 16.95 18.74
CA SER A 191 15.47 17.35 17.57
C SER A 191 15.42 16.81 16.07
N ILE A 192 14.23 16.47 15.48
CA ILE A 192 14.02 15.56 14.26
C ILE A 192 12.63 15.77 13.50
N ASN A 193 12.18 15.07 12.39
CA ASN A 193 10.85 15.28 11.65
C ASN A 193 9.95 14.15 10.93
N HIS A 194 8.66 13.85 11.31
CA HIS A 194 7.69 12.68 11.06
C HIS A 194 8.16 11.20 10.76
N LEU A 195 7.40 10.22 10.15
CA LEU A 195 7.80 8.81 9.74
C LEU A 195 6.66 7.83 9.31
N THR A 196 6.93 6.93 8.33
CA THR A 196 6.29 5.61 8.02
C THR A 196 7.34 4.64 7.38
N VAL A 197 7.24 3.30 7.52
CA VAL A 197 8.41 2.36 7.64
C VAL A 197 8.96 1.64 6.37
N VAL A 198 10.30 1.60 6.15
CA VAL A 198 11.03 0.84 5.07
C VAL A 198 12.08 -0.16 5.56
N GLY A 199 11.84 -1.46 5.36
CA GLY A 199 12.80 -2.50 5.77
C GLY A 199 13.05 -2.44 7.29
N ASP A 200 14.33 -2.45 7.69
CA ASP A 200 14.81 -2.65 9.08
C ASP A 200 15.64 -1.47 9.64
N THR A 201 15.78 -0.37 8.89
CA THR A 201 17.06 0.36 8.76
C THR A 201 16.86 1.89 8.56
N LEU A 202 17.71 2.82 9.04
CA LEU A 202 17.22 4.06 9.72
C LEU A 202 17.83 5.50 9.58
N PHE A 203 17.05 6.53 10.00
CA PHE A 203 17.40 7.98 10.06
C PHE A 203 17.23 8.73 11.43
N PHE A 204 18.32 9.26 12.03
CA PHE A 204 18.45 10.16 13.20
C PHE A 204 19.90 10.77 13.40
N ALA A 205 20.32 11.83 12.67
CA ALA A 205 21.49 12.66 13.02
C ALA A 205 21.38 14.12 12.49
N ALA A 206 21.23 15.20 13.28
CA ALA A 206 21.20 15.25 14.80
C ALA A 206 22.54 16.07 15.09
N ALA A 207 22.58 17.42 15.04
CA ALA A 207 23.60 18.32 15.61
C ALA A 207 24.38 17.69 16.79
N ALA A 208 25.69 17.46 16.63
CA ALA A 208 26.47 16.62 17.55
C ALA A 208 27.95 17.02 17.71
N SER A 209 28.34 18.24 17.34
CA SER A 209 29.70 18.78 17.59
C SER A 209 29.63 20.12 18.33
N THR A 210 29.30 21.20 17.63
CA THR A 210 28.76 22.45 18.18
C THR A 210 28.05 23.24 17.07
N PHE A 211 28.66 23.34 15.88
CA PHE A 211 28.13 24.10 14.74
C PHE A 211 28.37 23.34 13.41
N ASN A 212 27.65 23.73 12.36
CA ASN A 212 27.37 22.92 11.17
C ASN A 212 26.71 21.57 11.49
N VAL A 213 26.42 20.77 10.46
CA VAL A 213 25.30 19.82 10.38
C VAL A 213 25.54 18.72 9.31
N GLU A 214 25.79 17.44 9.69
CA GLU A 214 26.30 16.34 8.79
C GLU A 214 25.67 14.89 8.91
N LEU A 215 26.26 13.77 8.42
CA LEU A 215 25.52 12.49 8.13
C LEU A 215 26.05 11.17 8.81
N TRP A 216 25.24 10.33 9.50
CA TRP A 216 25.69 9.15 10.34
C TRP A 216 25.32 7.72 9.80
N LYS A 217 24.64 6.84 10.58
CA LYS A 217 24.37 5.40 10.32
C LYS A 217 23.01 4.86 10.89
N SER A 218 22.97 4.07 11.98
CA SER A 218 21.87 3.70 12.96
C SER A 218 20.63 2.86 12.51
N ASP A 219 19.74 2.41 13.44
CA ASP A 219 18.99 1.10 13.34
C ASP A 219 18.08 0.67 14.56
N GLY A 220 17.71 1.60 15.44
CA GLY A 220 17.06 1.29 16.72
C GLY A 220 17.98 1.39 17.93
N THR A 221 19.25 1.78 17.75
CA THR A 221 20.27 1.80 18.81
C THR A 221 21.06 3.11 18.91
N THR A 222 22.04 3.10 19.83
CA THR A 222 23.23 3.96 20.01
C THR A 222 24.32 3.86 18.89
N GLN A 223 24.28 2.87 17.99
CA GLN A 223 25.44 2.39 17.23
C GLN A 223 26.09 3.41 16.25
N GLY A 224 27.42 3.35 16.12
CA GLY A 224 28.22 4.20 15.22
C GLY A 224 29.53 3.54 14.78
N THR A 225 30.30 4.21 13.93
CA THR A 225 31.48 3.69 13.23
C THR A 225 31.76 4.36 11.88
N VAL A 226 31.39 5.62 11.64
CA VAL A 226 31.32 6.19 10.27
C VAL A 226 31.93 7.60 10.10
N GLU A 227 32.24 7.92 8.83
CA GLU A 227 32.64 9.25 8.34
C GLU A 227 32.04 9.46 6.92
N VAL A 228 32.25 10.61 6.23
CA VAL A 228 31.46 10.97 5.03
C VAL A 228 32.11 11.95 4.04
N LYS A 229 31.48 12.10 2.85
CA LYS A 229 31.80 12.98 1.72
C LYS A 229 30.76 14.11 1.58
N ASP A 230 31.20 15.36 1.45
CA ASP A 230 30.38 16.58 1.32
C ASP A 230 29.45 16.66 0.09
N LEU A 231 28.53 17.63 0.07
CA LEU A 231 28.10 18.34 -1.16
C LEU A 231 27.52 19.75 -0.87
N LEU A 232 26.27 19.87 -0.40
CA LEU A 232 25.56 21.16 -0.26
C LEU A 232 25.28 21.51 1.22
N PRO A 233 25.68 22.68 1.78
CA PRO A 233 26.17 22.76 3.17
C PRO A 233 26.12 24.16 3.90
N GLY A 234 26.78 24.23 5.06
CA GLY A 234 27.47 25.41 5.58
C GLY A 234 26.62 26.43 6.36
N ASN A 235 25.29 26.28 6.41
CA ASN A 235 24.43 27.27 7.08
C ASN A 235 23.00 26.86 7.42
N SER A 236 22.46 25.74 6.95
CA SER A 236 21.03 25.61 6.66
C SER A 236 20.32 24.36 7.21
N SER A 237 19.38 23.80 6.43
CA SER A 237 18.11 23.25 6.90
C SER A 237 17.26 22.63 5.80
N SER A 238 16.51 21.58 6.13
CA SER A 238 15.57 20.88 5.23
C SER A 238 14.10 21.17 5.56
N PHE A 239 13.66 20.98 6.80
CA PHE A 239 12.23 21.01 7.20
C PHE A 239 11.30 20.02 6.42
N PRO A 240 11.45 18.68 6.53
CA PRO A 240 10.57 17.71 5.85
C PRO A 240 9.17 17.57 6.50
N SER A 241 8.48 16.43 6.30
CA SER A 241 7.35 16.02 7.14
C SER A 241 7.26 14.49 7.31
N GLU A 242 6.09 13.85 7.11
CA GLU A 242 5.89 12.41 7.33
C GLU A 242 6.49 11.49 6.26
N LEU A 243 7.79 11.26 6.37
CA LEU A 243 8.58 10.45 5.43
C LEU A 243 7.97 9.05 5.25
N THR A 244 7.53 8.66 4.03
CA THR A 244 6.65 7.48 3.83
C THR A 244 7.10 6.55 2.68
N ALA A 245 6.76 5.26 2.81
CA ALA A 245 7.58 4.08 2.45
C ALA A 245 7.00 3.09 1.40
N MET A 246 7.84 2.51 0.52
CA MET A 246 7.51 1.36 -0.36
C MET A 246 8.69 0.82 -1.20
N GLY A 247 8.64 -0.43 -1.65
CA GLY A 247 9.63 -1.08 -2.54
C GLY A 247 11.06 -1.11 -2.02
N GLY A 248 11.27 -0.93 -0.71
CA GLY A 248 12.59 -0.73 -0.10
C GLY A 248 13.18 0.68 -0.27
N THR A 249 12.44 1.64 -0.85
CA THR A 249 12.82 3.04 -1.13
C THR A 249 12.28 4.03 -0.12
N LEU A 250 12.86 5.23 -0.12
CA LEU A 250 12.25 6.49 0.31
C LEU A 250 12.54 7.63 -0.72
N TYR A 251 11.95 8.81 -0.60
CA TYR A 251 12.27 10.00 -1.41
C TYR A 251 12.94 11.15 -0.62
N PHE A 252 13.60 10.85 0.50
CA PHE A 252 14.12 11.88 1.40
C PHE A 252 15.25 12.67 0.73
N ALA A 253 15.32 14.00 0.81
CA ALA A 253 14.79 14.90 1.86
C ALA A 253 15.60 16.21 1.94
N VAL A 254 16.42 16.45 0.92
CA VAL A 254 17.68 17.19 0.94
C VAL A 254 17.96 17.66 -0.50
N ALA A 255 18.77 18.71 -0.69
CA ALA A 255 18.84 19.43 -1.96
C ALA A 255 20.15 19.24 -2.75
N ASP A 256 20.11 19.64 -4.02
CA ASP A 256 21.28 20.18 -4.74
C ASP A 256 21.59 21.61 -4.30
N GLY A 257 20.57 22.41 -3.96
CA GLY A 257 20.71 23.75 -3.36
C GLY A 257 21.43 24.80 -4.22
N THR A 258 21.71 24.51 -5.50
CA THR A 258 22.20 25.48 -6.50
C THR A 258 21.13 25.86 -7.51
N HIS A 259 20.19 24.93 -7.79
CA HIS A 259 19.07 25.11 -8.70
C HIS A 259 17.76 24.44 -8.25
N GLY A 260 17.72 23.79 -7.07
CA GLY A 260 16.49 23.25 -6.47
C GLY A 260 16.66 21.93 -5.72
N LEU A 261 15.66 21.07 -5.91
CA LEU A 261 15.50 19.71 -5.37
C LEU A 261 16.64 18.80 -5.81
N GLU A 262 17.05 18.94 -7.07
CA GLU A 262 18.30 18.41 -7.58
C GLU A 262 18.22 16.91 -8.02
N LEU A 263 17.43 16.13 -7.25
CA LEU A 263 16.95 14.75 -7.46
C LEU A 263 18.00 13.62 -7.31
N TRP A 264 18.61 13.54 -6.12
CA TRP A 264 19.55 12.52 -5.63
C TRP A 264 19.11 11.04 -5.66
N ARG A 265 19.96 10.11 -5.17
CA ARG A 265 19.69 8.72 -4.66
C ARG A 265 20.97 7.86 -4.61
N SER A 266 21.37 7.20 -3.53
CA SER A 266 20.84 7.16 -2.15
C SER A 266 19.83 5.99 -1.97
N ASP A 267 19.54 5.54 -0.72
CA ASP A 267 18.99 4.21 -0.33
C ASP A 267 19.20 3.90 1.19
N GLY A 268 19.43 4.92 2.03
CA GLY A 268 20.04 4.74 3.35
C GLY A 268 21.57 4.89 3.38
N THR A 269 22.20 5.24 2.26
CA THR A 269 23.64 5.56 2.18
C THR A 269 23.91 7.03 1.81
N ASN A 270 24.82 7.31 0.85
CA ASN A 270 25.25 8.64 0.38
C ASN A 270 25.75 8.71 -1.10
N ASP A 271 25.97 7.58 -1.80
CA ASP A 271 26.88 7.53 -2.97
C ASP A 271 26.35 6.83 -4.25
N GLY A 272 25.03 6.71 -4.43
CA GLY A 272 24.37 5.95 -5.51
C GLY A 272 24.34 6.61 -6.90
N THR A 273 25.43 7.24 -7.33
CA THR A 273 25.48 8.11 -8.53
C THR A 273 25.14 7.39 -9.85
N VAL A 274 24.01 7.79 -10.46
CA VAL A 274 23.57 7.48 -11.84
C VAL A 274 22.85 8.73 -12.41
N ILE A 275 22.30 8.71 -13.63
CA ILE A 275 21.68 9.88 -14.28
C ILE A 275 20.12 9.93 -14.14
N VAL A 276 19.52 10.95 -14.76
CA VAL A 276 18.09 11.05 -15.14
C VAL A 276 17.99 11.75 -16.50
N LYS A 277 16.80 11.80 -17.12
CA LYS A 277 16.49 12.86 -18.09
C LYS A 277 16.31 14.18 -17.34
N ASP A 278 17.14 15.15 -17.71
CA ASP A 278 16.98 16.57 -17.41
C ASP A 278 15.56 17.11 -17.65
N ILE A 279 15.12 18.09 -16.85
CA ILE A 279 14.04 19.01 -17.18
C ILE A 279 14.29 20.46 -16.72
N ASN A 280 15.45 20.87 -16.21
CA ASN A 280 15.64 22.22 -15.65
C ASN A 280 16.88 22.93 -16.27
N PRO A 281 16.77 24.15 -16.83
CA PRO A 281 17.92 24.97 -17.26
C PRO A 281 18.32 26.06 -16.26
N GLY A 282 17.49 26.34 -15.26
CA GLY A 282 17.55 27.49 -14.37
C GLY A 282 16.76 27.21 -13.08
N THR A 283 15.65 27.92 -12.89
CA THR A 283 15.11 28.18 -11.54
C THR A 283 13.58 28.14 -11.41
N ASP A 284 12.86 27.08 -11.80
CA ASP A 284 11.46 26.89 -11.34
C ASP A 284 11.20 25.51 -10.77
N GLY A 285 10.01 25.30 -10.19
CA GLY A 285 9.81 24.14 -9.36
C GLY A 285 8.49 23.95 -8.62
N SER A 286 8.52 23.24 -7.50
CA SER A 286 7.30 22.59 -6.97
C SER A 286 6.78 22.98 -5.57
N ASN A 287 7.66 23.22 -4.58
CA ASN A 287 7.32 23.39 -3.14
C ASN A 287 6.11 22.58 -2.64
N LEU A 288 6.37 21.31 -2.38
CA LEU A 288 5.35 20.27 -2.26
C LEU A 288 4.89 20.04 -0.80
N ARG A 289 3.60 19.69 -0.58
CA ARG A 289 2.95 19.42 0.73
C ARG A 289 2.16 18.07 0.79
N TYR A 290 2.20 17.37 1.94
CA TYR A 290 1.22 16.35 2.46
C TYR A 290 1.27 14.82 2.09
N PHE A 291 2.28 14.29 1.39
CA PHE A 291 2.34 12.96 0.70
C PHE A 291 2.31 11.63 1.51
N LYS A 292 2.02 10.48 0.84
CA LYS A 292 2.12 9.07 1.34
C LYS A 292 2.47 8.03 0.21
N ALA A 293 2.62 6.71 0.52
CA ALA A 293 3.17 5.68 -0.40
C ALA A 293 2.51 4.26 -0.41
N MET A 294 2.59 3.53 -1.55
CA MET A 294 1.89 2.25 -1.88
C MET A 294 2.34 1.61 -3.25
N GLY A 295 1.72 0.55 -3.85
CA GLY A 295 2.07 -0.03 -5.18
C GLY A 295 3.58 -0.08 -5.53
N ASN A 296 4.03 0.70 -6.55
CA ASN A 296 5.45 0.85 -6.90
C ASN A 296 5.83 2.15 -7.69
N ALA A 297 5.61 3.36 -7.13
CA ALA A 297 5.65 4.63 -7.89
C ALA A 297 5.89 5.93 -7.07
N VAL A 298 5.67 7.14 -7.64
CA VAL A 298 5.61 8.52 -7.04
C VAL A 298 4.94 9.54 -8.01
N TYR A 299 3.80 10.19 -7.74
CA TYR A 299 3.22 11.19 -8.67
C TYR A 299 3.15 12.60 -8.05
N PHE A 300 4.00 13.54 -8.48
CA PHE A 300 3.92 14.99 -8.18
C PHE A 300 3.61 15.85 -9.41
N SER A 301 3.15 17.08 -9.20
CA SER A 301 3.21 18.17 -10.19
C SER A 301 3.68 19.49 -9.51
N ALA A 302 4.22 20.42 -10.29
CA ALA A 302 4.93 21.63 -9.84
C ALA A 302 4.26 22.93 -10.33
N ASN A 303 4.98 24.06 -10.39
CA ASN A 303 4.53 25.35 -10.92
C ASN A 303 5.67 26.05 -11.71
N SER A 304 5.38 27.10 -12.50
CA SER A 304 6.31 27.82 -13.41
C SER A 304 5.61 28.88 -14.30
N PRO A 305 6.35 29.65 -15.14
CA PRO A 305 5.75 30.74 -15.93
C PRO A 305 5.08 30.33 -17.25
N ALA A 306 5.53 29.27 -17.96
CA ALA A 306 5.10 29.07 -19.36
C ALA A 306 5.20 27.65 -19.94
N THR A 307 4.41 27.40 -21.00
CA THR A 307 4.39 26.24 -21.95
C THR A 307 3.60 24.97 -21.60
N GLY A 308 2.79 24.98 -20.54
CA GLY A 308 1.84 23.91 -20.20
C GLY A 308 2.40 22.62 -19.58
N GLU A 309 1.67 22.10 -18.60
CA GLU A 309 2.02 20.98 -17.71
C GLU A 309 1.89 19.66 -18.47
N LYS A 310 2.93 19.37 -19.24
CA LYS A 310 3.10 18.13 -19.99
C LYS A 310 3.35 16.96 -19.00
N LEU A 311 2.37 16.63 -18.13
CA LEU A 311 2.40 15.62 -17.04
C LEU A 311 3.31 14.45 -17.39
N TRP A 312 4.55 14.44 -16.87
CA TRP A 312 5.57 13.53 -17.35
C TRP A 312 5.48 12.14 -16.68
N LYS A 313 6.21 11.93 -15.57
CA LYS A 313 6.65 10.64 -15.01
C LYS A 313 8.00 10.12 -15.56
N THR A 314 8.63 9.16 -14.86
CA THR A 314 9.91 8.50 -15.22
C THR A 314 10.12 7.20 -14.40
N ASP A 315 11.02 6.29 -14.79
CA ASP A 315 11.27 5.04 -14.05
C ASP A 315 12.75 4.89 -13.64
N GLY A 316 13.61 4.48 -14.57
CA GLY A 316 15.00 4.06 -14.32
C GLY A 316 15.41 2.95 -15.29
N THR A 317 14.47 2.06 -15.60
CA THR A 317 14.33 1.47 -16.94
C THR A 317 13.64 2.47 -17.88
N GLU A 318 13.61 2.23 -19.18
CA GLU A 318 13.21 3.23 -20.19
C GLU A 318 11.67 3.45 -20.34
N GLU A 319 10.83 2.93 -19.43
CA GLU A 319 9.39 3.28 -19.31
C GLU A 319 9.01 3.80 -17.91
N GLY A 320 9.09 5.13 -17.71
CA GLY A 320 8.01 5.83 -17.05
C GLY A 320 7.57 6.98 -17.95
N THR A 321 7.39 6.73 -19.28
CA THR A 321 7.98 7.49 -20.44
C THR A 321 7.13 7.77 -21.71
N ILE A 322 6.23 6.89 -22.20
CA ILE A 322 5.62 7.06 -23.56
C ILE A 322 4.30 7.90 -23.62
N PRO A 323 4.25 9.10 -24.28
CA PRO A 323 3.12 10.06 -24.18
C PRO A 323 1.78 9.68 -24.83
N ILE A 324 0.68 10.28 -24.32
CA ILE A 324 -0.70 9.73 -24.40
C ILE A 324 -1.85 10.80 -24.29
N SER A 325 -1.70 12.00 -24.86
CA SER A 325 -2.44 13.21 -24.40
C SER A 325 -3.98 13.25 -24.60
N GLY A 326 -4.64 14.07 -23.76
CA GLY A 326 -6.10 14.18 -23.55
C GLY A 326 -6.86 15.05 -24.57
N SER A 327 -7.73 15.98 -24.12
CA SER A 327 -8.48 16.83 -25.06
C SER A 327 -8.95 18.23 -24.63
N THR A 328 -9.29 18.50 -23.35
CA THR A 328 -10.19 19.65 -23.07
C THR A 328 -9.91 20.51 -21.83
N PHE A 329 -8.73 20.44 -21.22
CA PHE A 329 -8.47 21.01 -19.87
C PHE A 329 -7.76 22.37 -19.83
N GLY A 330 -8.08 23.23 -18.85
CA GLY A 330 -7.42 24.52 -18.67
C GLY A 330 -7.62 25.30 -17.36
N GLU A 331 -8.78 25.88 -17.08
CA GLU A 331 -8.90 27.09 -16.22
C GLU A 331 -9.72 26.90 -14.93
N GLY A 332 -9.06 26.53 -13.82
CA GLY A 332 -9.67 26.45 -12.48
C GLY A 332 -9.22 27.53 -11.48
N PRO A 333 -9.76 27.60 -10.23
CA PRO A 333 -9.59 28.80 -9.39
C PRO A 333 -9.10 28.64 -7.93
N TYR A 334 -9.18 27.48 -7.27
CA TYR A 334 -9.33 27.44 -5.79
C TYR A 334 -8.13 26.91 -4.97
N TYR A 335 -7.12 26.32 -5.61
CA TYR A 335 -5.89 25.84 -4.96
C TYR A 335 -6.08 24.72 -3.90
N ILE A 336 -5.11 24.58 -2.96
CA ILE A 336 -4.64 23.27 -2.47
C ILE A 336 -4.39 23.25 -0.95
N ASN A 337 -4.94 22.23 -0.24
CA ASN A 337 -4.99 22.22 1.23
C ASN A 337 -4.65 20.90 1.97
N SER A 338 -4.77 19.69 1.39
CA SER A 338 -4.68 18.43 2.18
C SER A 338 -4.48 17.15 1.33
N LEU A 339 -4.37 15.96 1.96
CA LEU A 339 -4.02 14.65 1.35
C LEU A 339 -4.44 13.47 2.29
N THR A 340 -4.12 12.20 1.97
CA THR A 340 -4.26 11.02 2.88
C THR A 340 -3.44 9.78 2.40
N THR A 341 -3.64 8.59 3.02
CA THR A 341 -2.95 7.30 2.71
C THR A 341 -3.88 6.30 2.02
N ALA A 342 -3.40 5.50 1.05
CA ALA A 342 -4.24 4.68 0.15
C ALA A 342 -3.45 3.55 -0.60
N GLY A 343 -3.87 3.07 -1.79
CA GLY A 343 -3.55 1.70 -2.27
C GLY A 343 -2.75 1.46 -3.58
N ASN A 344 -3.12 1.94 -4.77
CA ASN A 344 -2.38 1.55 -6.02
C ASN A 344 -2.23 2.58 -7.18
N THR A 345 -3.19 3.03 -8.01
CA THR A 345 -2.94 4.11 -9.04
C THR A 345 -3.83 5.39 -9.03
N LEU A 346 -3.35 6.53 -9.55
CA LEU A 346 -3.62 7.89 -9.03
C LEU A 346 -4.80 8.72 -9.58
N TYR A 347 -5.67 9.18 -8.69
CA TYR A 347 -6.55 10.32 -8.93
C TYR A 347 -5.91 11.59 -8.28
N PHE A 348 -6.27 12.83 -8.65
CA PHE A 348 -5.71 14.05 -7.99
C PHE A 348 -6.52 15.31 -7.53
N VAL A 349 -7.29 16.39 -7.22
CA VAL A 349 -8.35 17.27 -7.81
C VAL A 349 -7.93 17.87 -9.16
N GLY A 350 -8.89 18.04 -10.06
CA GLY A 350 -8.80 18.93 -11.22
C GLY A 350 -9.94 19.95 -11.19
N THR A 351 -9.80 21.08 -11.88
CA THR A 351 -10.88 22.09 -11.96
C THR A 351 -10.77 22.90 -13.24
N ASP A 352 -11.89 23.14 -13.94
CA ASP A 352 -11.96 23.91 -15.18
C ASP A 352 -13.32 24.64 -15.26
N ALA A 353 -13.44 25.61 -16.18
CA ALA A 353 -14.65 26.41 -16.39
C ALA A 353 -15.88 25.62 -16.90
N THR A 354 -15.73 24.32 -17.16
CA THR A 354 -16.83 23.36 -17.40
C THR A 354 -17.66 23.12 -16.13
N ASN A 355 -17.01 23.14 -14.95
CA ASN A 355 -17.39 22.34 -13.78
C ASN A 355 -17.11 23.08 -12.43
N GLY A 356 -17.17 22.39 -11.30
CA GLY A 356 -16.78 22.86 -9.95
C GLY A 356 -15.63 22.06 -9.33
N ALA A 357 -15.50 22.00 -8.00
CA ALA A 357 -14.37 21.35 -7.31
C ALA A 357 -14.47 19.80 -7.21
N GLU A 358 -13.75 19.09 -8.13
CA GLU A 358 -13.73 17.64 -8.52
C GLU A 358 -12.34 17.01 -8.91
N LEU A 359 -12.28 15.76 -9.45
CA LEU A 359 -11.15 14.80 -9.32
C LEU A 359 -11.23 13.52 -10.23
N TRP A 360 -10.40 13.42 -11.29
CA TRP A 360 -10.47 12.40 -12.37
C TRP A 360 -9.83 11.02 -12.01
N LYS A 361 -9.91 10.03 -12.92
CA LYS A 361 -8.92 8.91 -13.09
C LYS A 361 -8.48 8.85 -14.55
N SER A 362 -7.70 7.84 -14.99
CA SER A 362 -7.48 7.59 -16.43
C SER A 362 -7.23 6.13 -16.85
N ASP A 363 -5.99 5.64 -16.90
CA ASP A 363 -5.57 4.47 -17.70
C ASP A 363 -4.61 4.93 -18.82
N GLY A 364 -4.97 6.05 -19.46
CA GLY A 364 -4.08 6.85 -20.30
C GLY A 364 -3.92 6.39 -21.74
N THR A 365 -5.01 6.33 -22.52
CA THR A 365 -5.02 5.85 -23.92
C THR A 365 -6.02 6.60 -24.82
N ILE A 366 -6.35 6.08 -26.03
CA ILE A 366 -6.97 6.86 -27.12
C ILE A 366 -8.13 6.13 -27.86
N ALA A 367 -9.13 5.58 -27.14
CA ALA A 367 -10.38 5.05 -27.75
C ALA A 367 -11.71 5.52 -27.10
N GLY A 368 -12.26 4.80 -26.10
CA GLY A 368 -13.51 5.21 -25.42
C GLY A 368 -13.92 4.34 -24.22
N THR A 369 -13.71 4.80 -22.98
CA THR A 369 -14.07 4.15 -21.68
C THR A 369 -13.58 5.07 -20.54
N ALA A 370 -14.31 5.32 -19.44
CA ALA A 370 -15.24 4.48 -18.67
C ALA A 370 -16.42 5.27 -18.02
N LEU A 371 -16.46 5.44 -16.68
CA LEU A 371 -17.17 6.52 -15.98
C LEU A 371 -18.33 6.08 -15.05
N VAL A 372 -18.61 7.00 -14.12
CA VAL A 372 -19.53 7.00 -13.01
C VAL A 372 -20.45 8.24 -13.05
N LYS A 373 -20.15 9.47 -12.56
CA LYS A 373 -21.18 10.48 -12.18
C LYS A 373 -20.75 11.93 -11.78
N ASP A 374 -21.58 12.94 -12.07
CA ASP A 374 -21.59 14.29 -11.42
C ASP A 374 -22.33 14.38 -10.07
N ILE A 375 -22.49 15.58 -9.49
CA ILE A 375 -23.26 15.85 -8.26
C ILE A 375 -24.51 16.71 -8.47
N ARG A 376 -24.30 17.99 -8.77
CA ARG A 376 -25.17 19.10 -8.34
C ARG A 376 -25.40 20.05 -9.53
N PRO A 377 -26.47 19.85 -10.33
CA PRO A 377 -26.77 20.63 -11.52
C PRO A 377 -26.81 22.14 -11.28
N GLY A 378 -25.65 22.76 -11.44
CA GLY A 378 -25.39 24.19 -11.37
C GLY A 378 -24.33 24.60 -12.38
N ASN A 379 -24.76 25.29 -13.44
CA ASN A 379 -23.92 25.85 -14.51
C ASN A 379 -23.05 27.05 -14.06
N THR A 380 -22.53 27.03 -12.84
CA THR A 380 -21.68 28.08 -12.28
C THR A 380 -20.49 27.44 -11.54
N PRO A 381 -19.23 27.72 -11.92
CA PRO A 381 -17.99 27.35 -11.18
C PRO A 381 -17.85 28.06 -9.81
N THR A 382 -18.89 27.93 -9.00
CA THR A 382 -19.12 28.44 -7.65
C THR A 382 -20.16 27.59 -6.89
N ALA A 383 -20.87 26.68 -7.57
CA ALA A 383 -21.71 25.66 -6.95
C ALA A 383 -20.82 24.46 -6.64
N GLU A 384 -20.19 24.45 -5.47
CA GLU A 384 -19.28 23.37 -5.05
C GLU A 384 -19.91 22.51 -3.96
N SER A 385 -19.60 21.22 -4.01
CA SER A 385 -20.12 20.25 -3.06
C SER A 385 -19.36 20.23 -1.74
N GLN A 386 -18.21 20.89 -1.62
CA GLN A 386 -17.47 21.02 -0.36
C GLN A 386 -16.78 19.70 0.08
N ILE A 387 -15.90 19.21 -0.82
CA ILE A 387 -14.90 18.13 -0.62
C ILE A 387 -14.36 18.11 0.82
N SER A 388 -14.76 17.12 1.63
CA SER A 388 -14.42 17.13 3.06
C SER A 388 -14.09 15.77 3.73
N HIS A 389 -13.26 15.91 4.77
CA HIS A 389 -12.40 14.96 5.51
C HIS A 389 -11.46 14.03 4.71
N ILE A 390 -11.99 13.01 4.02
CA ILE A 390 -11.28 12.04 3.17
C ILE A 390 -10.11 11.28 3.85
N ILE A 391 -10.38 10.19 4.57
CA ILE A 391 -9.40 9.10 4.77
C ILE A 391 -10.04 7.78 4.31
N PRO A 392 -9.35 6.77 3.76
CA PRO A 392 -10.02 5.89 2.81
C PRO A 392 -9.87 4.35 3.00
N VAL A 393 -10.97 3.61 2.74
CA VAL A 393 -11.14 2.18 3.10
C VAL A 393 -10.44 1.20 2.18
N GLY A 394 -10.24 -0.01 2.71
CA GLY A 394 -10.48 -1.28 2.01
C GLY A 394 -10.21 -1.26 0.51
N ASN A 395 -11.25 -0.94 -0.27
CA ASN A 395 -11.14 -0.62 -1.69
C ASN A 395 -12.18 0.39 -2.19
N SER A 396 -12.52 1.45 -1.43
CA SER A 396 -13.67 2.31 -1.79
C SER A 396 -13.51 3.78 -1.43
N ILE A 397 -14.29 4.61 -2.12
CA ILE A 397 -14.19 6.06 -2.10
C ILE A 397 -15.55 6.73 -1.77
N TYR A 398 -15.54 7.96 -1.21
CA TYR A 398 -16.58 8.58 -0.33
C TYR A 398 -16.46 10.13 -0.33
N PHE A 399 -17.24 10.87 0.47
CA PHE A 399 -16.90 12.23 1.00
C PHE A 399 -17.88 12.69 2.12
N SER A 400 -17.53 13.73 2.91
CA SER A 400 -18.55 14.70 3.36
C SER A 400 -18.71 15.73 2.23
N ALA A 401 -19.93 16.00 1.78
CA ALA A 401 -20.23 17.01 0.73
C ALA A 401 -21.73 17.32 0.62
N ASP A 402 -22.12 18.17 -0.33
CA ASP A 402 -23.41 18.82 -0.46
C ASP A 402 -23.94 18.82 -1.90
N ASP A 403 -25.12 18.28 -2.15
CA ASP A 403 -25.77 18.25 -3.47
C ASP A 403 -26.61 19.48 -3.79
N GLY A 404 -26.72 20.42 -2.86
CA GLY A 404 -27.62 21.56 -2.96
C GLY A 404 -29.08 21.23 -2.66
N VAL A 405 -29.40 20.00 -2.27
CA VAL A 405 -30.76 19.59 -1.88
C VAL A 405 -30.81 19.19 -0.39
N HIS A 406 -29.83 18.42 0.06
CA HIS A 406 -29.77 17.80 1.39
C HIS A 406 -28.76 18.49 2.31
N GLY A 407 -27.85 19.31 1.77
CA GLY A 407 -26.77 19.97 2.51
C GLY A 407 -25.50 19.15 2.63
N GLU A 408 -24.52 19.62 3.41
CA GLU A 408 -23.33 18.83 3.69
C GLU A 408 -23.67 17.66 4.60
N GLU A 409 -23.58 16.50 3.97
CA GLU A 409 -23.90 15.17 4.45
C GLU A 409 -22.83 14.20 3.98
N LEU A 410 -23.13 12.90 3.98
CA LEU A 410 -22.17 11.81 3.89
C LEU A 410 -22.41 11.00 2.62
N TRP A 411 -21.33 10.65 1.90
CA TRP A 411 -21.35 10.15 0.52
C TRP A 411 -20.51 8.93 0.18
N LYS A 412 -20.99 8.17 -0.82
CA LYS A 412 -20.30 7.13 -1.62
C LYS A 412 -20.76 7.28 -3.07
N SER A 413 -20.16 6.53 -3.97
CA SER A 413 -20.71 6.12 -5.28
C SER A 413 -19.99 4.78 -5.56
N ASN A 414 -20.56 3.89 -6.36
CA ASN A 414 -19.73 3.04 -7.22
C ASN A 414 -20.29 2.94 -8.67
N GLY A 415 -21.58 3.15 -8.90
CA GLY A 415 -22.09 3.96 -10.03
C GLY A 415 -21.94 3.47 -11.47
N THR A 416 -23.06 3.47 -12.20
CA THR A 416 -23.06 3.33 -13.66
C THR A 416 -24.39 3.78 -14.25
N LEU A 417 -24.35 4.43 -15.42
CA LEU A 417 -25.53 4.72 -16.26
C LEU A 417 -26.20 3.42 -16.72
N ALA A 418 -27.04 2.91 -15.81
CA ALA A 418 -27.87 1.72 -15.87
C ALA A 418 -28.92 1.70 -14.72
N GLY A 419 -28.58 2.23 -13.52
CA GLY A 419 -29.49 2.35 -12.39
C GLY A 419 -28.89 3.11 -11.19
N THR A 420 -29.74 3.67 -10.32
CA THR A 420 -29.36 4.33 -9.05
C THR A 420 -30.57 4.43 -8.10
N ALA A 421 -30.36 4.63 -6.79
CA ALA A 421 -31.36 4.78 -5.74
C ALA A 421 -30.84 5.70 -4.60
N LEU A 422 -31.66 6.16 -3.64
CA LEU A 422 -31.37 7.19 -2.62
C LEU A 422 -30.23 6.85 -1.65
N VAL A 423 -29.67 7.87 -1.00
CA VAL A 423 -29.10 7.79 0.33
C VAL A 423 -29.38 9.09 1.16
N LYS A 424 -28.59 10.19 1.33
CA LYS A 424 -28.76 11.30 2.39
C LYS A 424 -30.10 12.12 2.33
N ASP A 425 -30.59 13.05 3.20
CA ASP A 425 -30.24 14.03 4.31
C ASP A 425 -30.19 13.65 5.84
N ILE A 426 -29.13 14.00 6.59
CA ILE A 426 -28.86 13.63 8.01
C ILE A 426 -29.55 14.56 9.00
N ASN A 427 -29.62 15.84 8.69
CA ASN A 427 -30.47 16.79 9.39
C ASN A 427 -31.52 17.31 8.38
N PRO A 428 -32.61 16.56 8.12
CA PRO A 428 -33.64 16.97 7.15
C PRO A 428 -34.25 18.34 7.45
N SER A 429 -34.18 18.79 8.70
CA SER A 429 -34.83 20.02 9.17
C SER A 429 -34.01 21.28 8.95
N PHE A 430 -32.67 21.17 8.86
CA PHE A 430 -31.75 22.28 8.64
C PHE A 430 -30.85 22.12 7.41
N LEU A 431 -30.91 20.97 6.73
CA LEU A 431 -30.18 20.66 5.49
C LEU A 431 -28.67 20.96 5.62
N ARG A 432 -28.10 20.44 6.70
CA ARG A 432 -26.68 20.37 7.09
C ARG A 432 -26.57 19.44 8.30
N GLY A 433 -26.13 18.19 8.11
CA GLY A 433 -25.77 17.27 9.20
C GLY A 433 -24.29 17.34 9.57
N LEU A 434 -23.47 17.97 8.72
CA LEU A 434 -22.06 18.31 8.92
C LEU A 434 -21.20 17.15 9.45
N PRO A 435 -20.91 16.15 8.59
CA PRO A 435 -20.09 15.04 8.96
C PRO A 435 -18.61 15.40 9.08
N GLU A 436 -18.07 15.31 10.28
CA GLU A 436 -16.70 15.71 10.57
C GLU A 436 -15.91 14.61 11.26
N SER A 437 -14.58 14.66 11.18
CA SER A 437 -13.71 13.81 12.00
C SER A 437 -13.91 12.30 11.72
N LEU A 438 -13.83 11.94 10.44
CA LEU A 438 -14.13 10.61 9.90
C LEU A 438 -13.00 9.61 10.09
N VAL A 439 -13.37 8.40 10.49
CA VAL A 439 -12.45 7.29 10.79
C VAL A 439 -13.18 5.93 10.93
N GLU A 440 -12.55 4.75 10.78
CA GLU A 440 -13.21 3.41 10.63
C GLU A 440 -13.02 2.33 11.71
N MET A 441 -13.66 1.16 11.59
CA MET A 441 -13.17 -0.19 12.00
C MET A 441 -14.00 -1.29 11.32
N ASN A 442 -13.48 -2.47 10.95
CA ASN A 442 -14.18 -3.47 10.09
C ASN A 442 -14.75 -2.86 8.80
N GLY A 443 -14.37 -1.65 8.40
CA GLY A 443 -15.03 -0.88 7.35
C GLY A 443 -16.04 0.18 7.80
N ILE A 444 -16.51 0.15 9.06
CA ILE A 444 -17.40 1.17 9.66
C ILE A 444 -16.84 2.55 9.41
N VAL A 445 -17.63 3.61 9.56
CA VAL A 445 -17.09 4.92 9.88
C VAL A 445 -17.77 5.49 11.11
N TYR A 446 -17.06 6.43 11.70
CA TYR A 446 -17.39 7.18 12.87
C TYR A 446 -17.09 8.65 12.59
N PHE A 447 -18.00 9.54 12.99
CA PHE A 447 -18.03 10.92 12.54
C PHE A 447 -18.80 11.80 13.52
N SER A 448 -18.39 13.04 13.74
CA SER A 448 -19.29 14.05 14.30
C SER A 448 -20.35 14.44 13.29
N ALA A 449 -21.58 14.71 13.75
CA ALA A 449 -22.67 15.27 12.95
C ALA A 449 -23.80 15.77 13.86
N GLU A 450 -24.92 16.22 13.30
CA GLU A 450 -26.14 16.53 14.06
C GLU A 450 -27.42 16.03 13.36
N ASP A 451 -28.50 15.74 14.09
CA ASP A 451 -29.84 15.40 13.54
C ASP A 451 -30.85 16.56 13.65
N GLY A 452 -30.41 17.73 14.11
CA GLY A 452 -31.29 18.86 14.44
C GLY A 452 -32.05 18.69 15.76
N ILE A 453 -31.80 17.61 16.51
CA ILE A 453 -32.40 17.33 17.83
C ILE A 453 -31.33 17.37 18.93
N HIS A 454 -30.15 16.80 18.65
CA HIS A 454 -29.04 16.72 19.60
C HIS A 454 -27.96 17.79 19.37
N GLY A 455 -27.64 18.12 18.12
CA GLY A 455 -26.45 18.93 17.82
C GLY A 455 -25.23 18.05 17.55
N PHE A 456 -24.03 18.61 17.67
CA PHE A 456 -22.74 17.97 17.33
C PHE A 456 -22.34 16.88 18.33
N GLU A 457 -23.09 15.79 18.30
CA GLU A 457 -22.63 14.50 18.77
C GLU A 457 -21.67 13.90 17.75
N LEU A 458 -21.09 12.76 18.09
CA LEU A 458 -20.52 11.87 17.08
C LEU A 458 -21.40 10.64 16.89
N TRP A 459 -21.19 9.88 15.83
CA TRP A 459 -22.11 8.89 15.31
C TRP A 459 -21.37 7.78 14.50
N ARG A 460 -22.02 6.66 14.13
CA ARG A 460 -21.44 5.55 13.33
C ARG A 460 -22.23 5.23 12.05
N SER A 461 -21.71 4.35 11.18
CA SER A 461 -22.44 3.14 10.69
C SER A 461 -21.78 2.34 9.54
N ASP A 462 -22.35 2.30 8.32
CA ASP A 462 -21.92 1.47 7.15
C ASP A 462 -22.25 1.72 5.50
N GLY A 463 -23.69 3.09 4.22
CA GLY A 463 -25.05 3.81 4.26
C GLY A 463 -26.27 2.84 4.23
N SER A 464 -27.06 2.67 5.33
CA SER A 464 -27.90 1.44 5.55
C SER A 464 -29.39 1.56 5.94
N ALA A 465 -30.00 2.75 6.06
CA ALA A 465 -31.06 3.11 7.01
C ALA A 465 -32.40 2.32 7.15
N SER A 466 -32.56 1.07 6.68
CA SER A 466 -33.46 0.10 7.36
C SER A 466 -32.88 -0.28 8.73
N GLY A 467 -32.65 0.74 9.55
CA GLY A 467 -31.59 0.81 10.55
C GLY A 467 -30.25 1.28 10.02
N THR A 468 -29.62 2.23 10.73
CA THR A 468 -28.20 2.60 10.66
C THR A 468 -27.82 3.48 11.88
N PHE A 469 -27.82 2.95 13.11
CA PHE A 469 -28.66 3.47 14.25
C PHE A 469 -28.23 3.92 15.76
N MET A 470 -28.98 3.94 16.89
CA MET A 470 -28.57 4.64 18.18
C MET A 470 -29.01 3.94 19.47
N LEU A 471 -28.09 3.74 20.42
CA LEU A 471 -27.18 4.68 21.13
C LEU A 471 -27.87 5.60 22.17
N LYS A 472 -27.05 6.27 23.01
CA LYS A 472 -27.32 7.41 23.91
C LYS A 472 -26.22 8.52 23.86
N ASP A 473 -26.66 9.76 23.66
CA ASP A 473 -26.07 11.12 23.51
C ASP A 473 -25.12 11.51 24.62
N ILE A 474 -23.90 11.91 24.24
CA ILE A 474 -22.84 12.30 25.16
C ILE A 474 -23.26 13.56 25.87
N ASN A 475 -23.63 14.58 25.10
CA ASN A 475 -24.01 15.88 25.61
C ASN A 475 -25.52 16.07 25.56
N LEU A 476 -26.17 15.49 26.56
CA LEU A 476 -27.62 15.40 26.67
C LEU A 476 -28.39 16.65 26.21
N ARG A 477 -29.43 16.44 25.39
CA ARG A 477 -30.31 17.47 24.78
C ARG A 477 -29.63 18.10 23.56
N THR A 478 -29.72 19.42 23.38
CA THR A 478 -29.15 20.16 22.23
C THR A 478 -27.67 20.51 22.42
N GLY A 479 -26.96 19.78 23.29
CA GLY A 479 -25.58 20.04 23.64
C GLY A 479 -24.64 19.43 22.60
N ASN A 480 -23.48 20.05 22.37
CA ASN A 480 -22.49 19.49 21.47
C ASN A 480 -21.44 18.71 22.27
N SER A 481 -21.27 17.43 21.98
CA SER A 481 -20.14 16.63 22.47
C SER A 481 -18.77 17.19 22.10
N SER A 482 -18.67 18.07 21.09
CA SER A 482 -17.38 18.69 20.69
C SER A 482 -16.29 17.65 20.37
N LEU A 483 -16.63 16.64 19.57
CA LEU A 483 -15.65 15.68 19.06
C LEU A 483 -14.48 16.38 18.40
N VAL A 484 -13.23 15.98 18.68
CA VAL A 484 -12.10 16.39 17.82
C VAL A 484 -11.28 15.19 17.33
N GLN A 485 -11.26 15.02 16.00
CA GLN A 485 -10.32 14.19 15.23
C GLN A 485 -9.92 12.85 15.89
N PRO A 486 -10.83 11.85 15.96
CA PRO A 486 -10.61 10.50 16.45
C PRO A 486 -9.71 9.73 15.47
N VAL A 487 -8.41 10.04 15.32
CA VAL A 487 -7.61 9.53 14.16
C VAL A 487 -7.42 7.99 14.17
N LYS A 488 -6.86 7.43 13.09
CA LYS A 488 -7.13 6.06 12.63
C LYS A 488 -6.51 4.83 13.35
N VAL A 489 -6.87 4.52 14.60
CA VAL A 489 -6.38 3.33 15.35
C VAL A 489 -7.40 2.22 15.64
N GLY A 490 -7.17 1.03 15.10
CA GLY A 490 -7.78 -0.20 15.57
C GLY A 490 -9.25 -0.59 15.21
N ASP A 491 -10.12 -0.61 16.23
CA ASP A 491 -10.59 -1.82 17.02
C ASP A 491 -11.60 -1.77 18.41
N LEU A 492 -11.74 -1.24 19.75
CA LEU A 492 -11.26 -0.34 21.00
C LEU A 492 -10.70 1.17 21.07
N LEU A 493 -11.45 2.29 20.89
CA LEU A 493 -10.93 3.69 20.68
C LEU A 493 -10.72 4.55 21.95
N TYR A 494 -10.18 5.78 21.98
CA TYR A 494 -9.60 6.72 20.97
C TYR A 494 -10.14 8.18 20.68
N PHE A 495 -11.09 8.81 21.41
CA PHE A 495 -11.52 10.21 21.11
C PHE A 495 -11.57 11.23 22.26
N SER A 496 -12.01 12.48 21.98
CA SER A 496 -12.31 13.52 22.97
C SER A 496 -13.72 14.07 22.80
N ALA A 497 -14.42 14.33 23.88
CA ALA A 497 -15.80 14.83 23.86
C ALA A 497 -16.19 15.43 25.22
N ASN A 498 -17.33 16.08 25.28
CA ASN A 498 -17.86 16.80 26.42
C ASN A 498 -19.24 16.24 26.79
N ASN A 499 -19.44 15.82 28.04
CA ASN A 499 -20.73 15.35 28.56
C ASN A 499 -21.42 16.39 29.48
N ASP A 500 -21.11 17.67 29.28
CA ASP A 500 -21.55 18.82 30.07
C ASP A 500 -21.17 18.82 31.56
N THR A 501 -20.66 17.71 32.12
CA THR A 501 -20.31 17.58 33.55
C THR A 501 -18.81 17.53 33.81
N ALA A 502 -18.01 17.06 32.85
CA ALA A 502 -16.56 16.92 32.96
C ALA A 502 -15.77 17.83 31.99
N GLY A 503 -16.44 18.49 31.04
CA GLY A 503 -15.79 19.23 29.96
C GLY A 503 -15.29 18.30 28.84
N ASN A 504 -14.55 18.87 27.88
CA ASN A 504 -13.85 18.09 26.86
C ASN A 504 -12.82 17.23 27.54
N GLU A 505 -13.27 16.02 27.76
CA GLU A 505 -12.51 14.94 28.27
C GLU A 505 -12.45 13.93 27.14
N LEU A 506 -12.41 12.67 27.50
CA LEU A 506 -11.25 11.86 27.22
C LEU A 506 -12.03 10.48 26.98
N TRP A 507 -12.45 10.10 25.74
CA TRP A 507 -13.69 9.28 25.46
C TRP A 507 -13.51 7.95 24.64
N LYS A 508 -14.32 6.88 24.93
CA LYS A 508 -14.24 5.45 24.50
C LYS A 508 -15.51 4.55 24.76
N SER A 509 -16.19 3.70 23.94
CA SER A 509 -17.08 2.52 24.42
C SER A 509 -17.59 1.39 23.42
N ASP A 510 -18.81 0.84 23.43
CA ASP A 510 -19.65 0.33 22.31
C ASP A 510 -21.06 -0.01 22.81
N GLY A 511 -21.14 -0.34 24.10
CA GLY A 511 -22.17 0.02 25.08
C GLY A 511 -23.36 -0.89 25.37
N THR A 512 -23.97 -0.57 26.51
CA THR A 512 -25.37 -0.82 26.90
C THR A 512 -25.80 0.31 27.83
N ALA A 513 -26.70 1.20 27.39
CA ALA A 513 -26.97 2.53 27.98
C ALA A 513 -27.77 2.51 29.30
N ALA A 514 -27.51 1.51 30.15
CA ALA A 514 -28.02 1.36 31.51
C ALA A 514 -27.01 0.69 32.47
N GLY A 515 -25.73 0.49 32.09
CA GLY A 515 -24.72 -0.13 32.97
C GLY A 515 -23.27 0.00 32.48
N THR A 516 -22.50 0.88 33.11
CA THR A 516 -21.07 1.24 32.91
C THR A 516 -20.69 2.26 34.01
N THR A 517 -19.45 2.80 34.07
CA THR A 517 -19.10 4.01 34.86
C THR A 517 -18.46 5.15 34.03
N MET A 518 -17.26 5.65 34.34
CA MET A 518 -16.64 6.83 33.72
C MET A 518 -15.11 6.76 33.88
N VAL A 519 -14.27 7.27 32.97
CA VAL A 519 -12.99 6.55 32.77
C VAL A 519 -12.08 6.60 33.97
N LYS A 520 -11.66 7.82 34.36
CA LYS A 520 -10.49 8.05 35.22
C LYS A 520 -10.16 9.54 35.40
N ASP A 521 -9.88 9.99 36.61
CA ASP A 521 -9.56 11.41 36.86
C ASP A 521 -8.30 11.93 36.15
N ILE A 522 -8.42 13.10 35.51
CA ILE A 522 -7.32 14.04 35.28
C ILE A 522 -7.70 15.46 35.70
N PHE A 523 -8.54 16.16 34.92
CA PHE A 523 -8.85 17.57 35.14
C PHE A 523 -10.24 17.78 35.77
N PRO A 524 -10.45 17.47 37.07
CA PRO A 524 -11.77 17.50 37.70
C PRO A 524 -12.35 18.89 37.89
N SER A 525 -13.67 18.99 37.70
CA SER A 525 -14.49 20.16 38.08
C SER A 525 -14.11 21.46 37.36
N PHE A 526 -13.88 21.35 36.05
CA PHE A 526 -13.70 22.43 35.07
C PHE A 526 -12.37 23.19 35.15
N PRO A 527 -11.47 22.99 34.18
CA PRO A 527 -11.76 22.99 32.75
C PRO A 527 -11.45 21.67 32.02
N SER A 528 -12.00 21.55 30.81
CA SER A 528 -11.66 20.53 29.81
C SER A 528 -10.16 20.28 29.68
N SER A 529 -9.77 19.02 29.53
CA SER A 529 -8.44 18.68 29.03
C SER A 529 -8.25 18.97 27.53
N VAL A 530 -7.07 18.62 27.02
CA VAL A 530 -6.67 18.81 25.62
C VAL A 530 -6.44 17.48 24.94
N PHE A 531 -6.96 17.39 23.71
CA PHE A 531 -6.70 16.34 22.71
C PHE A 531 -5.53 16.81 21.84
N THR A 532 -4.70 15.91 21.30
CA THR A 532 -3.90 16.26 20.12
C THR A 532 -3.43 15.05 19.33
N PRO A 533 -3.47 15.12 17.98
CA PRO A 533 -2.95 14.07 17.13
C PRO A 533 -1.45 13.84 17.30
N LEU A 534 -1.11 12.86 18.15
CA LEU A 534 0.23 12.39 18.50
C LEU A 534 0.54 11.12 17.68
N ALA A 535 0.72 9.94 18.30
CA ALA A 535 0.33 8.70 17.63
C ALA A 535 -0.05 7.51 18.54
N ALA A 536 -0.55 6.40 17.96
CA ALA A 536 -1.05 5.21 18.67
C ALA A 536 -0.97 3.89 17.93
N ILE A 537 -1.37 2.80 18.60
CA ILE A 537 -1.55 1.49 17.96
C ILE A 537 -2.84 0.72 18.41
N GLY A 538 -3.44 0.95 19.61
CA GLY A 538 -4.69 0.30 20.11
C GLY A 538 -5.12 0.22 21.63
N SER A 539 -4.30 -0.01 22.70
CA SER A 539 -4.56 0.00 24.17
C SER A 539 -3.57 0.52 25.29
N THR A 540 -2.27 0.85 25.08
CA THR A 540 -1.61 2.15 25.51
C THR A 540 -1.12 3.23 24.46
N LEU A 541 -1.65 4.44 24.29
CA LEU A 541 -1.06 5.43 23.35
C LEU A 541 -0.26 6.48 24.07
N TYR A 542 0.41 7.29 23.26
CA TYR A 542 1.43 8.22 23.64
C TYR A 542 0.92 9.63 23.33
N PHE A 543 0.29 10.25 24.34
CA PHE A 543 -0.50 11.50 24.25
C PHE A 543 -0.79 12.11 25.64
N SER A 544 -1.20 13.39 25.64
CA SER A 544 -1.45 14.39 26.70
C SER A 544 -2.42 14.08 27.84
N ALA A 545 -2.37 14.94 28.84
CA ALA A 545 -3.51 15.81 29.13
C ALA A 545 -3.00 17.27 29.23
N ILE A 546 -3.90 18.22 29.49
CA ILE A 546 -3.68 19.10 30.63
C ILE A 546 -4.56 18.56 31.78
N ASP A 547 -3.96 18.17 32.89
CA ASP A 547 -4.65 17.55 34.04
C ASP A 547 -4.84 18.49 35.22
N SER A 548 -4.04 19.54 35.26
CA SER A 548 -4.10 20.56 36.28
C SER A 548 -3.41 21.81 35.76
N HIS A 549 -3.72 22.96 36.33
CA HIS A 549 -2.94 24.18 36.06
C HIS A 549 -1.47 24.08 36.57
N SER A 550 -1.08 23.02 37.28
CA SER A 550 0.31 22.78 37.70
C SER A 550 1.14 21.98 36.68
N ASN A 551 0.50 21.24 35.77
CA ASN A 551 1.15 20.43 34.74
C ASN A 551 0.44 20.70 33.40
N GLY A 552 1.10 21.35 32.43
CA GLY A 552 0.43 21.88 31.23
C GLY A 552 -0.04 20.83 30.22
N ILE A 553 -0.25 21.28 28.97
CA ILE A 553 -0.49 20.41 27.80
C ILE A 553 0.79 19.62 27.51
N GLU A 554 0.80 18.37 27.99
CA GLU A 554 1.97 17.52 28.13
C GLU A 554 1.64 16.10 27.58
N LEU A 555 1.80 15.00 28.36
CA LEU A 555 1.64 13.56 28.01
C LEU A 555 1.24 12.69 29.24
N TRP A 556 0.19 11.84 29.21
CA TRP A 556 -0.26 10.97 30.35
C TRP A 556 -1.28 9.76 30.01
N LYS A 557 -1.29 8.51 30.66
CA LYS A 557 -2.27 7.33 30.46
C LYS A 557 -3.06 6.58 31.60
N SER A 558 -3.87 5.59 31.17
CA SER A 558 -4.07 4.26 31.78
C SER A 558 -4.47 3.20 30.73
N ASP A 559 -4.36 1.94 31.14
CA ASP A 559 -4.68 0.70 30.42
C ASP A 559 -6.16 0.29 30.47
N GLY A 560 -6.71 0.21 31.68
CA GLY A 560 -7.97 -0.46 31.97
C GLY A 560 -8.22 -0.71 33.45
N THR A 561 -7.22 -0.63 34.31
CA THR A 561 -7.34 -1.10 35.69
C THR A 561 -6.39 -0.37 36.67
N THR A 562 -6.24 -0.95 37.85
CA THR A 562 -5.14 -0.71 38.80
C THR A 562 -4.16 -1.91 38.84
N ASN A 563 -4.15 -2.79 37.83
CA ASN A 563 -3.28 -3.98 37.77
C ASN A 563 -1.79 -3.62 37.77
N GLY A 564 -1.42 -2.51 37.10
CA GLY A 564 -0.12 -1.87 37.35
C GLY A 564 0.20 -0.51 36.47
N THR A 565 -0.03 1.78 36.80
CA THR A 565 0.41 3.21 36.49
C THR A 565 0.95 3.89 37.80
N VAL A 566 1.85 4.90 37.77
CA VAL A 566 2.32 5.67 38.99
C VAL A 566 2.24 7.21 38.82
N LEU A 567 3.26 8.05 39.11
CA LEU A 567 3.37 9.43 38.58
C LEU A 567 4.81 10.05 38.47
N VAL A 568 5.41 9.93 37.28
CA VAL A 568 5.86 11.06 36.44
C VAL A 568 7.21 11.73 36.73
N LYS A 569 7.18 13.08 36.73
CA LYS A 569 8.28 14.09 36.62
C LYS A 569 8.15 14.92 35.33
N ASN A 570 7.35 16.01 35.42
CA ASN A 570 6.85 16.92 34.35
C ASN A 570 7.81 17.20 33.18
N ILE A 571 7.35 17.19 31.93
CA ILE A 571 8.18 17.42 30.73
C ILE A 571 8.75 18.83 30.76
N ASN A 572 7.86 19.81 30.76
CA ASN A 572 8.25 21.18 31.01
C ASN A 572 8.47 21.32 32.52
N SER A 573 9.68 21.70 32.90
CA SER A 573 10.16 21.82 34.29
C SER A 573 9.61 23.07 35.01
N SER A 574 8.46 23.56 34.55
CA SER A 574 7.67 24.67 35.08
C SER A 574 6.18 24.38 34.83
N SER A 575 5.26 25.09 35.50
CA SER A 575 3.81 24.95 35.27
C SER A 575 3.40 25.62 33.95
N ALA A 576 3.72 24.96 32.85
CA ALA A 576 3.52 25.38 31.47
C ALA A 576 3.49 24.14 30.54
N ASP A 577 3.20 24.36 29.26
CA ASP A 577 2.98 23.30 28.27
C ASP A 577 4.29 22.85 27.60
N SER A 578 4.33 21.61 27.10
CA SER A 578 5.36 21.14 26.16
C SER A 578 4.86 20.95 24.74
N LEU A 579 3.55 21.10 24.49
CA LEU A 579 2.89 21.00 23.18
C LEU A 579 3.42 19.89 22.25
N PRO A 580 3.48 18.63 22.71
CA PRO A 580 3.83 17.51 21.85
C PRO A 580 2.80 17.31 20.73
N SER A 581 3.25 16.92 19.54
CA SER A 581 2.42 16.86 18.32
C SER A 581 2.96 15.89 17.25
N SER A 582 2.10 15.01 16.68
CA SER A 582 2.15 14.01 15.55
C SER A 582 3.23 12.91 15.41
N GLY A 583 2.91 11.82 14.69
CA GLY A 583 3.50 10.46 14.81
C GLY A 583 4.79 10.05 14.05
N MET A 584 5.30 8.85 14.39
CA MET A 584 6.59 8.21 14.00
C MET A 584 6.80 6.88 14.80
N VAL A 585 7.45 5.82 14.26
CA VAL A 585 8.12 4.69 15.00
C VAL A 585 9.18 3.94 14.18
N MET A 586 10.18 3.37 14.84
CA MET A 586 11.12 2.33 14.35
C MET A 586 11.21 1.14 15.36
N GLY A 587 12.26 0.31 15.35
CA GLY A 587 12.54 -0.73 16.37
C GLY A 587 12.64 -0.22 17.82
N ASP A 588 13.81 0.17 18.32
CA ASP A 588 14.06 0.42 19.76
C ASP A 588 13.33 1.60 20.50
N THR A 589 13.96 2.79 20.44
CA THR A 589 14.12 3.94 21.38
C THR A 589 13.09 5.14 21.37
N LEU A 590 13.50 6.39 21.70
CA LEU A 590 12.85 7.56 22.42
C LEU A 590 12.92 9.06 21.97
N TYR A 591 12.55 9.62 20.79
CA TYR A 591 13.05 11.00 20.43
C TYR A 591 12.14 12.11 19.75
N PHE A 592 11.65 13.24 20.35
CA PHE A 592 10.81 14.29 19.65
C PHE A 592 11.37 15.69 19.46
N SER A 593 10.79 16.46 18.53
CA SER A 593 10.75 17.92 18.62
C SER A 593 9.45 18.36 19.34
N ALA A 594 9.55 18.86 20.59
CA ALA A 594 8.42 19.48 21.33
C ALA A 594 8.89 20.55 22.33
N PHE A 595 8.08 21.56 22.63
CA PHE A 595 8.47 22.81 23.31
C PHE A 595 9.12 22.67 24.71
N THR A 596 9.80 23.72 25.16
CA THR A 596 10.62 23.80 26.41
C THR A 596 10.53 25.20 27.04
N GLY A 597 11.15 25.38 28.21
CA GLY A 597 11.68 26.69 28.62
C GLY A 597 13.15 26.94 28.25
N THR A 598 13.99 25.89 28.13
CA THR A 598 15.46 26.04 28.10
C THR A 598 16.17 25.55 26.83
N GLN A 599 15.55 24.66 26.05
CA GLN A 599 16.26 23.84 25.05
C GLN A 599 15.76 23.97 23.62
N GLY A 600 14.66 24.71 23.42
CA GLY A 600 13.98 24.86 22.13
C GLY A 600 12.74 23.99 22.02
N HIS A 601 12.71 23.12 21.01
CA HIS A 601 11.60 22.26 20.66
C HIS A 601 12.15 20.82 20.45
N GLU A 602 12.38 20.07 21.53
CA GLU A 602 13.27 18.88 21.57
C GLU A 602 12.83 17.70 22.50
N LEU A 603 13.63 16.60 22.54
CA LEU A 603 13.31 15.19 22.97
C LEU A 603 12.98 14.87 24.49
N TRP A 604 13.90 14.40 25.38
CA TRP A 604 13.72 14.13 26.85
C TRP A 604 13.52 12.62 27.02
N LYS A 605 13.24 12.13 28.23
CA LYS A 605 13.55 10.72 28.55
C LYS A 605 12.66 10.09 29.61
N SER A 606 11.56 9.52 29.15
CA SER A 606 11.13 8.19 29.60
C SER A 606 11.48 7.18 28.49
N ASP A 607 11.07 5.95 28.70
CA ASP A 607 11.15 4.81 27.80
C ASP A 607 9.73 4.39 27.30
N GLY A 608 8.67 5.03 27.81
CA GLY A 608 7.37 4.40 28.07
C GLY A 608 7.39 3.50 29.32
N THR A 609 8.57 3.23 29.93
CA THR A 609 8.84 2.06 30.84
C THR A 609 9.57 2.35 32.18
N SER A 610 9.98 3.60 32.45
CA SER A 610 10.88 4.04 33.55
C SER A 610 12.25 3.34 33.71
N ALA A 611 12.62 2.36 32.90
CA ALA A 611 13.62 1.35 33.29
C ALA A 611 15.03 1.92 33.52
N GLY A 612 15.40 2.98 32.80
CA GLY A 612 16.70 3.68 32.93
C GLY A 612 16.98 4.67 31.67
N THR A 613 17.24 6.97 31.35
CA THR A 613 17.73 8.32 31.91
C THR A 613 19.26 8.58 32.03
N ILE A 614 19.98 8.64 30.89
CA ILE A 614 20.98 9.70 30.58
C ILE A 614 20.49 10.57 29.40
N ILE A 615 21.08 10.60 28.18
CA ILE A 615 20.55 11.38 27.00
C ILE A 615 20.96 10.78 25.60
N VAL A 616 21.76 11.37 24.66
CA VAL A 616 22.16 10.85 23.29
C VAL A 616 23.65 10.98 22.79
N LYS A 617 24.20 12.15 22.40
CA LYS A 617 25.64 12.48 22.14
C LYS A 617 25.89 13.98 22.37
N ASP A 618 26.95 14.45 23.02
CA ASP A 618 27.05 15.83 23.58
C ASP A 618 26.87 17.07 22.65
N ILE A 619 25.87 17.96 22.91
CA ILE A 619 25.72 19.38 22.46
C ILE A 619 24.75 20.23 23.36
N PHE A 620 24.69 21.56 23.13
CA PHE A 620 23.58 22.49 23.49
C PHE A 620 24.05 23.74 24.28
N PRO A 621 23.17 24.62 24.84
CA PRO A 621 21.70 24.75 24.75
C PRO A 621 21.22 26.05 24.02
N GLY A 622 19.91 26.21 23.78
CA GLY A 622 19.26 27.53 23.58
C GLY A 622 17.72 27.49 23.67
N SER A 623 17.06 28.60 24.02
CA SER A 623 15.59 28.68 24.16
C SER A 623 14.83 28.93 22.84
N GLY A 624 15.51 28.95 21.70
CA GLY A 624 14.91 29.15 20.38
C GLY A 624 14.33 27.85 19.83
N ASN A 625 13.28 27.92 19.01
CA ASN A 625 12.61 26.74 18.50
C ASN A 625 13.23 26.24 17.20
N SER A 626 13.58 24.95 17.14
CA SER A 626 13.74 24.23 15.87
C SER A 626 12.35 24.00 15.23
N SER A 627 11.74 25.09 14.73
CA SER A 627 10.61 25.20 13.78
C SER A 627 9.35 24.31 13.92
N HIS A 628 9.21 23.50 14.96
CA HIS A 628 8.37 22.29 15.01
C HIS A 628 8.80 21.23 14.01
N ALA A 629 8.67 19.95 14.39
CA ALA A 629 8.94 18.78 13.56
C ALA A 629 8.50 17.48 14.31
N LYS A 630 8.36 16.31 13.65
CA LYS A 630 7.77 15.06 14.22
C LYS A 630 8.56 13.69 14.17
N PRO A 631 9.91 13.68 14.12
CA PRO A 631 10.90 12.54 14.03
C PRO A 631 11.38 11.51 12.91
N LEU A 632 11.76 11.96 11.71
CA LEU A 632 12.39 11.30 10.53
C LEU A 632 11.79 9.98 9.95
N ILE A 633 12.48 8.83 9.95
CA ILE A 633 12.02 7.58 9.29
C ILE A 633 12.93 6.38 9.57
N VAL A 634 12.39 5.16 9.47
CA VAL A 634 13.14 3.97 9.06
C VAL A 634 13.29 3.94 7.52
N HIS A 635 14.47 4.38 7.04
CA HIS A 635 15.05 4.06 5.73
C HIS A 635 16.61 4.08 5.80
N ASN A 636 17.30 3.39 4.89
CA ASN A 636 18.19 2.28 5.28
C ASN A 636 19.61 2.61 5.87
N ASN A 637 19.67 3.32 7.00
CA ASN A 637 20.85 3.65 7.80
C ASN A 637 21.65 4.88 7.33
N LYS A 638 20.96 5.95 6.91
CA LYS A 638 21.48 7.34 6.81
C LYS A 638 21.98 7.96 8.11
N LEU A 639 21.17 7.78 9.15
CA LEU A 639 21.01 8.69 10.29
C LEU A 639 21.06 10.19 9.90
N TYR A 640 19.88 10.81 9.79
CA TYR A 640 19.57 12.21 9.47
C TYR A 640 18.52 12.76 10.47
N PHE A 641 18.65 14.00 11.00
CA PHE A 641 17.68 14.64 11.90
C PHE A 641 17.36 16.12 11.55
N THR A 642 16.84 16.93 12.48
CA THR A 642 16.22 18.23 12.16
C THR A 642 16.26 19.19 13.37
N ALA A 643 17.46 19.70 13.74
CA ALA A 643 17.65 20.57 14.93
C ALA A 643 18.43 21.86 14.65
N SER A 644 18.06 22.95 15.32
CA SER A 644 18.52 24.31 15.01
C SER A 644 19.91 24.65 15.53
N THR A 645 20.75 25.17 14.64
CA THR A 645 22.03 25.85 14.91
C THR A 645 21.93 27.05 15.87
N SER A 646 23.08 27.59 16.28
CA SER A 646 23.22 28.89 16.96
C SER A 646 23.27 30.07 15.98
N ALA A 647 23.81 29.80 14.78
CA ALA A 647 23.94 30.71 13.64
C ALA A 647 23.85 29.94 12.31
N THR A 648 23.17 28.78 12.34
CA THR A 648 22.84 27.94 11.19
C THR A 648 21.39 27.42 11.36
N GLY A 649 20.80 26.87 10.31
CA GLY A 649 19.43 26.33 10.31
C GLY A 649 19.24 25.01 11.07
N THR A 650 18.09 24.39 10.79
CA THR A 650 17.55 23.20 11.46
C THR A 650 17.87 21.89 10.72
N GLU A 651 18.90 21.14 11.14
CA GLU A 651 19.47 20.03 10.33
C GLU A 651 20.23 18.92 11.15
N LEU A 652 21.52 18.64 10.83
CA LEU A 652 22.19 17.31 10.80
C LEU A 652 23.45 17.10 11.74
N TRP A 653 24.22 15.98 11.68
CA TRP A 653 25.17 15.31 12.64
C TRP A 653 26.18 14.24 12.11
N SER A 654 27.42 14.62 11.82
CA SER A 654 28.69 13.82 11.75
C SER A 654 29.17 13.03 12.99
N THR A 655 28.33 12.71 13.97
CA THR A 655 28.69 11.92 15.18
C THR A 655 27.39 11.43 15.84
N ASP A 656 27.29 10.20 16.36
CA ASP A 656 28.32 9.16 16.53
C ASP A 656 28.00 8.29 17.78
N GLY A 657 28.33 7.00 17.75
CA GLY A 657 28.60 6.22 18.96
C GLY A 657 29.89 6.71 19.64
N SER A 658 30.82 7.24 18.85
CA SER A 658 31.90 8.17 19.22
C SER A 658 31.36 9.50 19.75
N ASP A 659 32.21 10.37 20.31
CA ASP A 659 31.79 11.73 20.69
C ASP A 659 32.45 12.87 19.86
N ALA A 660 33.14 12.53 18.78
CA ALA A 660 33.49 13.41 17.66
C ALA A 660 33.75 12.59 16.38
N GLY A 661 33.69 13.24 15.21
CA GLY A 661 34.06 12.71 13.89
C GLY A 661 34.72 13.80 13.04
N THR A 662 35.59 13.43 12.09
CA THR A 662 36.48 14.30 11.28
C THR A 662 35.79 15.16 10.21
N ALA A 663 34.47 15.33 10.23
CA ALA A 663 33.67 15.64 9.03
C ALA A 663 32.97 17.00 9.06
N ILE A 664 32.73 17.54 7.86
CA ILE A 664 31.73 18.56 7.53
C ILE A 664 31.13 18.18 6.16
N VAL A 665 29.79 18.19 5.99
CA VAL A 665 29.15 17.36 4.94
C VAL A 665 27.96 18.00 4.18
N LYS A 666 26.71 18.00 4.69
CA LYS A 666 25.53 18.49 3.92
C LYS A 666 24.38 19.06 4.79
N ASP A 667 23.87 20.23 4.41
CA ASP A 667 22.74 20.99 4.98
C ASP A 667 22.22 22.07 3.99
N ILE A 668 20.91 22.16 3.70
CA ILE A 668 20.54 22.14 2.26
C ILE A 668 20.05 23.40 1.51
N ASN A 669 19.72 24.53 2.15
CA ASN A 669 19.04 25.67 1.49
C ASN A 669 19.78 27.00 1.73
N PRO A 670 20.66 27.52 0.84
CA PRO A 670 21.87 28.17 1.33
C PRO A 670 21.64 29.47 2.14
N GLY A 671 22.12 29.50 3.38
CA GLY A 671 21.89 30.60 4.32
C GLY A 671 20.82 30.27 5.37
N MET A 672 20.04 31.28 5.77
CA MET A 672 19.02 31.17 6.83
C MET A 672 17.70 30.54 6.31
N GLY A 673 17.83 29.29 5.88
CA GLY A 673 16.92 28.62 4.95
C GLY A 673 15.44 28.59 5.34
N GLY A 674 14.62 28.49 4.29
CA GLY A 674 13.17 28.35 4.32
C GLY A 674 12.74 27.37 3.23
N SER A 675 13.11 26.11 3.42
CA SER A 675 13.18 25.10 2.35
C SER A 675 11.85 24.38 2.05
N ASN A 676 10.84 24.60 2.90
CA ASN A 676 9.41 24.31 2.72
C ASN A 676 9.02 22.89 2.30
N ILE A 677 9.79 21.88 2.73
CA ILE A 677 9.65 20.47 2.30
C ILE A 677 8.47 19.80 3.02
N SER A 678 8.05 18.61 2.57
CA SER A 678 6.97 17.89 3.24
C SER A 678 7.15 16.36 3.22
N HIS A 679 6.06 15.58 3.09
CA HIS A 679 5.93 14.29 3.78
C HIS A 679 6.89 13.21 3.32
N ILE A 680 6.61 12.46 2.24
CA ILE A 680 7.54 11.49 1.66
C ILE A 680 6.77 10.42 0.84
N VAL A 681 7.44 9.74 -0.10
CA VAL A 681 6.91 8.86 -1.17
C VAL A 681 7.98 7.84 -1.59
N SER A 682 7.65 6.76 -2.34
CA SER A 682 8.60 5.63 -2.52
C SER A 682 8.34 4.56 -3.60
N PHE A 683 9.41 4.13 -4.32
CA PHE A 683 9.58 2.77 -4.91
C PHE A 683 11.03 2.37 -5.29
N ARG A 684 11.38 1.08 -5.12
CA ARG A 684 12.62 0.36 -5.54
C ARG A 684 14.00 0.77 -4.94
N ASN A 685 14.26 0.37 -3.69
CA ASN A 685 15.56 0.38 -3.01
C ASN A 685 16.46 1.65 -3.10
N MET A 686 15.92 2.87 -3.09
CA MET A 686 16.67 4.14 -3.31
C MET A 686 16.17 5.37 -2.49
N LEU A 687 16.76 6.56 -2.70
CA LEU A 687 16.43 7.90 -2.13
C LEU A 687 16.28 9.01 -3.18
N TYR A 688 15.20 9.01 -3.95
CA TYR A 688 14.98 10.06 -4.95
C TYR A 688 14.54 11.37 -4.24
N PHE A 689 15.37 12.42 -4.17
CA PHE A 689 15.15 13.54 -3.23
C PHE A 689 13.83 14.36 -3.40
N ASP A 690 13.44 15.09 -2.34
CA ASP A 690 12.58 16.30 -2.36
C ASP A 690 13.24 17.41 -1.51
N ALA A 691 13.43 18.65 -2.02
CA ALA A 691 13.92 19.81 -1.25
C ALA A 691 13.86 21.16 -2.02
N SER A 692 13.87 22.32 -1.35
CA SER A 692 14.00 23.64 -2.02
C SER A 692 15.38 24.26 -1.92
N ASP A 693 15.71 25.15 -2.86
CA ASP A 693 16.99 25.88 -2.94
C ASP A 693 16.90 27.39 -2.72
N GLY A 694 15.70 27.97 -2.62
CA GLY A 694 15.51 29.42 -2.44
C GLY A 694 15.70 30.28 -3.70
N SER A 695 16.23 29.73 -4.79
CA SER A 695 16.19 30.37 -6.12
C SER A 695 14.96 29.97 -6.92
N SER A 696 14.51 28.73 -6.77
CA SER A 696 13.90 28.03 -7.89
C SER A 696 12.50 27.50 -7.61
N GLY A 697 11.87 27.85 -6.50
CA GLY A 697 10.76 27.01 -6.02
C GLY A 697 11.29 25.62 -5.59
N ARG A 698 11.63 24.70 -6.55
CA ARG A 698 12.58 23.50 -6.59
C ARG A 698 12.47 22.50 -7.82
N GLU A 699 13.50 21.90 -8.50
CA GLU A 699 13.27 20.71 -9.41
C GLU A 699 14.36 19.60 -9.78
N LEU A 700 15.29 19.69 -10.78
CA LEU A 700 16.12 18.53 -11.25
C LEU A 700 17.48 18.78 -12.01
N TRP A 701 18.57 18.07 -11.63
CA TRP A 701 19.87 17.86 -12.31
C TRP A 701 20.18 16.35 -12.41
N ARG A 702 20.62 15.75 -11.29
CA ARG A 702 21.35 14.48 -11.24
C ARG A 702 22.78 14.58 -10.65
N SER A 703 23.05 13.90 -9.54
CA SER A 703 24.36 13.54 -8.97
C SER A 703 24.17 12.30 -8.08
N ASP A 704 25.11 11.94 -7.20
CA ASP A 704 24.69 11.67 -5.81
C ASP A 704 25.61 12.42 -4.84
N GLY A 705 25.51 12.18 -3.52
CA GLY A 705 26.33 12.79 -2.48
C GLY A 705 27.82 12.37 -2.46
N SER A 706 28.34 11.90 -3.58
CA SER A 706 29.67 11.32 -3.77
C SER A 706 30.72 12.37 -4.17
N GLU A 707 31.76 12.00 -4.94
CA GLU A 707 32.91 12.86 -5.30
C GLU A 707 32.49 14.22 -5.90
N ALA A 708 32.07 14.22 -7.17
CA ALA A 708 31.59 15.39 -7.92
C ALA A 708 30.77 14.96 -9.17
N GLY A 709 30.01 13.86 -9.05
CA GLY A 709 29.39 13.16 -10.18
C GLY A 709 28.12 13.80 -10.76
N THR A 710 28.13 15.12 -10.95
CA THR A 710 26.92 15.95 -11.13
C THR A 710 26.69 16.34 -12.61
N THR A 711 25.44 16.31 -13.08
CA THR A 711 25.06 16.49 -14.49
C THR A 711 23.82 17.37 -14.68
N ARG A 712 23.90 18.40 -15.53
CA ARG A 712 22.76 19.21 -16.02
C ARG A 712 22.52 18.89 -17.49
N VAL A 713 21.26 18.68 -17.91
CA VAL A 713 20.97 17.84 -19.08
C VAL A 713 19.91 18.38 -20.06
N ARG A 714 18.69 18.76 -19.65
CA ARG A 714 17.54 18.84 -20.60
C ARG A 714 16.35 19.75 -20.25
N ASP A 715 16.61 20.91 -19.66
CA ASP A 715 16.00 22.21 -19.99
C ASP A 715 14.48 22.29 -20.37
N ILE A 716 13.58 22.36 -19.37
CA ILE A 716 12.21 22.93 -19.51
C ILE A 716 11.67 23.80 -18.34
N GLN A 717 12.23 23.76 -17.12
CA GLN A 717 11.55 24.13 -15.85
C GLN A 717 12.14 25.37 -15.09
N PRO A 718 11.70 26.63 -15.34
CA PRO A 718 12.57 27.80 -15.10
C PRO A 718 11.92 29.19 -14.79
N GLY A 719 12.19 29.84 -13.67
CA GLY A 719 11.57 31.14 -13.35
C GLY A 719 11.77 31.62 -11.92
N SER A 720 10.69 31.58 -11.14
CA SER A 720 10.58 32.03 -9.75
C SER A 720 9.40 31.43 -8.95
N ASP A 721 8.56 30.60 -9.59
CA ASP A 721 7.12 30.51 -9.29
C ASP A 721 6.70 29.16 -8.72
N GLY A 722 7.69 28.44 -8.20
CA GLY A 722 7.56 27.02 -7.96
C GLY A 722 6.95 26.68 -6.62
N PHE A 723 5.65 26.93 -6.48
CA PHE A 723 4.82 26.50 -5.36
C PHE A 723 3.46 25.99 -5.85
N VAL A 724 3.12 24.77 -5.46
CA VAL A 724 1.80 24.19 -5.71
C VAL A 724 1.33 23.33 -4.53
N SER A 725 1.86 22.12 -4.32
CA SER A 725 1.11 21.02 -3.69
C SER A 725 1.71 19.63 -3.86
N GLN A 726 0.99 18.78 -4.57
CA GLN A 726 0.79 17.43 -4.07
C GLN A 726 1.84 16.42 -4.56
N ILE A 727 2.08 15.38 -3.76
CA ILE A 727 2.58 14.09 -4.23
C ILE A 727 1.76 12.98 -3.57
N THR A 728 1.56 11.85 -4.25
CA THR A 728 1.48 10.53 -3.61
C THR A 728 1.80 9.43 -4.64
N VAL A 729 2.17 8.24 -4.20
CA VAL A 729 2.63 7.12 -5.05
C VAL A 729 1.53 6.48 -5.92
N ALA A 730 1.82 6.03 -7.15
CA ALA A 730 0.83 5.27 -7.94
C ALA A 730 1.28 4.28 -9.05
N GLY A 731 1.09 2.97 -8.90
CA GLY A 731 1.31 1.97 -9.96
C GLY A 731 2.79 1.83 -10.34
N ASN A 732 3.24 2.53 -11.39
CA ASN A 732 4.66 2.76 -11.72
C ASN A 732 4.97 4.25 -11.94
N SER A 733 6.23 4.68 -11.72
CA SER A 733 6.79 6.04 -11.98
C SER A 733 6.27 7.12 -11.04
N ILE A 734 6.81 8.34 -10.87
CA ILE A 734 7.99 9.09 -11.33
C ILE A 734 7.65 10.52 -11.79
N TYR A 735 6.44 11.05 -11.55
CA TYR A 735 6.13 12.45 -11.88
C TYR A 735 6.72 13.39 -10.80
N PHE A 736 7.35 14.52 -11.12
CA PHE A 736 7.90 14.85 -12.44
C PHE A 736 6.99 15.65 -13.38
N THR A 737 6.54 16.87 -13.02
CA THR A 737 5.87 17.83 -13.94
C THR A 737 5.89 19.26 -13.40
N ALA A 738 5.37 20.23 -14.15
CA ALA A 738 5.17 21.62 -13.70
C ALA A 738 3.96 22.34 -14.32
N PHE A 739 3.06 22.88 -13.49
CA PHE A 739 1.99 23.81 -13.89
C PHE A 739 2.59 25.10 -14.44
N ARG A 740 1.98 25.74 -15.45
CA ARG A 740 2.67 26.82 -16.19
C ARG A 740 1.72 27.96 -16.56
N THR A 741 1.84 29.11 -15.91
CA THR A 741 0.83 30.20 -15.92
C THR A 741 0.52 30.84 -17.27
N SER A 742 1.26 30.55 -18.35
CA SER A 742 0.84 30.90 -19.72
C SER A 742 -0.26 30.01 -20.32
N SER A 743 -0.35 28.75 -19.88
CA SER A 743 -1.05 27.67 -20.60
C SER A 743 -1.16 26.36 -19.79
N GLY A 744 -1.40 26.46 -18.48
CA GLY A 744 -1.84 25.42 -17.55
C GLY A 744 -1.35 23.99 -17.82
N ILE A 745 -2.18 23.07 -18.36
CA ILE A 745 -1.98 21.60 -18.29
C ILE A 745 -2.13 20.84 -19.63
N GLU A 746 -1.28 19.82 -19.87
CA GLU A 746 -0.89 19.36 -21.22
C GLU A 746 -0.47 17.87 -21.50
N LEU A 747 -0.17 17.01 -20.50
CA LEU A 747 0.19 15.55 -20.62
C LEU A 747 1.36 15.11 -21.57
N TRP A 748 2.51 14.78 -20.95
CA TRP A 748 3.81 14.24 -21.41
C TRP A 748 4.16 12.76 -21.16
N LYS A 749 5.47 12.53 -20.91
CA LYS A 749 6.15 11.47 -20.10
C LYS A 749 7.70 11.54 -20.26
N SER A 750 8.50 11.08 -19.29
CA SER A 750 9.99 11.25 -19.19
C SER A 750 10.74 9.96 -18.78
N ASN A 751 12.07 10.01 -18.59
CA ASN A 751 12.80 8.81 -18.15
C ASN A 751 14.04 9.00 -17.26
N GLY A 752 14.49 7.91 -16.62
CA GLY A 752 15.69 7.80 -15.79
C GLY A 752 16.98 7.41 -16.53
N THR A 753 16.89 6.81 -17.72
CA THR A 753 18.04 6.75 -18.67
C THR A 753 18.07 8.06 -19.47
N ASN A 754 17.21 8.25 -20.49
CA ASN A 754 16.95 9.58 -21.07
C ASN A 754 15.80 9.64 -22.10
N ALA A 755 15.47 8.55 -22.80
CA ALA A 755 15.07 8.67 -24.20
C ALA A 755 13.61 9.10 -24.45
N GLY A 756 12.63 8.25 -24.12
CA GLY A 756 11.44 8.02 -24.96
C GLY A 756 10.38 9.13 -25.14
N THR A 757 10.54 10.31 -24.53
CA THR A 757 9.63 11.46 -24.74
C THR A 757 9.60 11.89 -26.20
N VAL A 758 8.42 11.87 -26.84
CA VAL A 758 8.21 12.30 -28.23
C VAL A 758 6.90 13.04 -28.41
N LEU A 759 6.85 13.91 -29.43
CA LEU A 759 5.67 14.61 -29.96
C LEU A 759 4.52 13.70 -30.42
N VAL A 760 3.80 13.07 -29.49
CA VAL A 760 2.58 12.29 -29.81
C VAL A 760 1.36 13.20 -29.96
N LYS A 761 1.12 14.09 -28.98
CA LYS A 761 -0.12 14.89 -28.85
C LYS A 761 0.03 15.98 -27.77
N ASP A 762 -1.08 16.69 -27.51
CA ASP A 762 -1.23 17.82 -26.59
C ASP A 762 -2.58 17.74 -25.80
N ILE A 763 -2.71 18.53 -24.72
CA ILE A 763 -3.94 18.97 -24.02
C ILE A 763 -4.81 19.91 -24.88
N ARG A 764 -5.05 21.10 -24.34
CA ARG A 764 -5.89 22.20 -24.88
C ARG A 764 -5.11 23.52 -24.98
N ILE A 765 -3.86 23.55 -24.52
CA ILE A 765 -3.05 24.74 -24.18
C ILE A 765 -3.74 25.57 -23.07
N GLY A 766 -4.55 24.93 -22.22
CA GLY A 766 -5.43 25.63 -21.28
C GLY A 766 -4.78 25.96 -19.94
N ALA A 767 -5.20 27.08 -19.32
CA ALA A 767 -4.28 28.08 -18.80
C ALA A 767 -4.10 28.25 -17.28
N ASP A 768 -5.11 28.01 -16.44
CA ASP A 768 -5.20 28.58 -15.08
C ASP A 768 -5.35 27.52 -13.96
N SER A 769 -5.55 27.99 -12.73
CA SER A 769 -5.23 27.41 -11.41
C SER A 769 -6.05 26.16 -11.03
N SER A 770 -5.86 25.09 -11.80
CA SER A 770 -6.74 23.92 -11.95
C SER A 770 -6.67 22.84 -10.84
N SER A 771 -6.71 23.28 -9.57
CA SER A 771 -7.22 22.46 -8.46
C SER A 771 -6.17 21.64 -7.68
N ILE A 772 -5.50 20.68 -8.34
CA ILE A 772 -4.39 19.80 -7.88
C ILE A 772 -4.31 19.53 -6.35
N ASN A 773 -5.28 18.81 -5.76
CA ASN A 773 -5.43 18.62 -4.30
C ASN A 773 -5.80 17.18 -3.87
N LYS A 774 -5.75 16.85 -2.57
CA LYS A 774 -6.26 15.61 -1.92
C LYS A 774 -5.86 14.25 -2.53
N ILE A 775 -4.65 14.12 -3.08
CA ILE A 775 -4.17 12.95 -3.83
C ILE A 775 -4.18 11.63 -3.05
N THR A 776 -4.64 10.56 -3.70
CA THR A 776 -4.48 9.14 -3.29
C THR A 776 -4.79 8.14 -4.44
N PRO A 777 -4.54 6.81 -4.30
CA PRO A 777 -4.64 5.88 -5.44
C PRO A 777 -5.31 4.48 -5.20
N ALA A 778 -5.64 3.77 -6.29
CA ALA A 778 -6.49 2.57 -6.48
C ALA A 778 -6.40 2.02 -7.94
N GLY A 779 -6.65 0.74 -8.22
CA GLY A 779 -6.48 0.10 -9.55
C GLY A 779 -5.02 -0.22 -9.94
N ASN A 780 -4.78 -1.06 -10.97
CA ASN A 780 -3.41 -1.41 -11.41
C ASN A 780 -2.60 -0.27 -12.08
N LEU A 781 -3.02 0.35 -13.19
CA LEU A 781 -2.03 0.95 -14.14
C LEU A 781 -1.67 2.44 -13.91
N ILE A 782 -2.11 3.37 -14.77
CA ILE A 782 -1.66 4.78 -14.81
C ILE A 782 -2.85 5.73 -14.92
N TYR A 783 -3.39 6.19 -13.79
CA TYR A 783 -4.41 7.24 -13.78
C TYR A 783 -3.81 8.67 -13.89
N PHE A 784 -4.67 9.69 -13.93
CA PHE A 784 -4.41 11.05 -14.38
C PHE A 784 -5.53 11.99 -13.87
N THR A 785 -5.38 13.32 -13.90
CA THR A 785 -6.56 14.24 -13.98
C THR A 785 -6.46 15.36 -14.99
N ALA A 786 -7.61 15.64 -15.60
CA ALA A 786 -7.89 16.73 -16.52
C ALA A 786 -9.41 16.92 -16.63
N ASP A 787 -9.87 18.03 -17.21
CA ASP A 787 -11.27 18.19 -17.61
C ASP A 787 -11.52 17.50 -18.96
N ASP A 788 -12.60 16.74 -19.02
CA ASP A 788 -12.97 15.95 -20.19
C ASP A 788 -13.79 16.75 -21.22
N GLY A 789 -14.42 17.86 -20.82
CA GLY A 789 -15.23 18.72 -21.68
C GLY A 789 -16.44 18.02 -22.32
N LEU A 790 -17.01 17.04 -21.63
CA LEU A 790 -18.29 16.39 -21.96
C LEU A 790 -19.22 16.54 -20.75
N ALA A 791 -18.80 15.97 -19.62
CA ALA A 791 -18.74 16.65 -18.34
C ALA A 791 -17.25 16.78 -17.95
N GLY A 792 -16.95 17.20 -16.72
CA GLY A 792 -15.59 17.53 -16.29
C GLY A 792 -14.71 16.35 -15.84
N VAL A 793 -14.75 16.03 -14.54
CA VAL A 793 -13.54 15.62 -13.80
C VAL A 793 -13.77 14.42 -12.86
N GLU A 794 -14.20 13.24 -13.35
CA GLU A 794 -14.24 12.00 -12.54
C GLU A 794 -13.51 10.74 -13.12
N LEU A 795 -13.90 9.56 -12.65
CA LEU A 795 -13.14 8.31 -12.59
C LEU A 795 -12.87 7.50 -13.90
N TRP A 796 -12.02 7.99 -14.79
CA TRP A 796 -11.33 7.25 -15.89
C TRP A 796 -10.99 5.74 -15.73
N LYS A 797 -11.14 4.87 -16.74
CA LYS A 797 -10.45 3.57 -16.84
C LYS A 797 -10.22 3.18 -18.30
N SER A 798 -8.99 2.80 -18.63
CA SER A 798 -8.59 2.14 -19.88
C SER A 798 -7.52 1.07 -19.65
N ASP A 799 -6.32 1.21 -20.22
CA ASP A 799 -5.31 0.17 -20.41
C ASP A 799 -3.86 0.68 -20.52
N GLY A 800 -3.64 1.91 -21.01
CA GLY A 800 -2.30 2.51 -21.15
C GLY A 800 -1.44 2.01 -22.31
N THR A 801 -2.00 1.22 -23.25
CA THR A 801 -1.29 0.69 -24.44
C THR A 801 -1.88 1.16 -25.78
N GLU A 802 -3.20 1.07 -25.98
CA GLU A 802 -3.92 1.66 -27.13
C GLU A 802 -5.36 2.09 -26.78
N ALA A 803 -6.08 1.29 -25.98
CA ALA A 803 -7.44 0.87 -26.30
C ALA A 803 -8.61 1.54 -25.55
N GLY A 804 -8.42 2.68 -24.86
CA GLY A 804 -9.51 3.37 -24.16
C GLY A 804 -9.24 4.84 -23.81
N THR A 805 -10.24 5.72 -23.87
CA THR A 805 -10.07 7.13 -23.49
C THR A 805 -11.33 7.78 -22.90
N LYS A 806 -11.13 8.85 -22.13
CA LYS A 806 -12.12 9.82 -21.65
C LYS A 806 -13.17 9.29 -20.65
N LEU A 807 -13.29 9.97 -19.51
CA LEU A 807 -14.44 10.01 -18.58
C LEU A 807 -15.25 8.70 -18.51
N VAL A 808 -16.58 8.66 -18.66
CA VAL A 808 -17.40 8.97 -19.85
C VAL A 808 -18.90 8.99 -19.51
N LYS A 809 -19.29 8.33 -18.40
CA LYS A 809 -20.69 7.95 -18.09
C LYS A 809 -21.48 8.74 -17.03
N ASP A 810 -20.88 9.64 -16.24
CA ASP A 810 -21.54 10.86 -15.73
C ASP A 810 -23.04 10.71 -15.28
N ILE A 811 -23.48 9.65 -14.55
CA ILE A 811 -24.91 9.23 -14.37
C ILE A 811 -25.81 10.19 -13.54
N ALA A 812 -25.27 11.27 -12.99
CA ALA A 812 -25.98 12.54 -12.95
C ALA A 812 -25.06 13.51 -13.69
N PRO A 813 -25.66 14.46 -14.43
CA PRO A 813 -25.13 14.70 -15.76
C PRO A 813 -24.80 16.17 -16.05
N GLY A 814 -23.58 16.38 -16.56
CA GLY A 814 -23.21 17.37 -17.58
C GLY A 814 -23.56 18.83 -17.34
N ALA A 815 -23.78 19.25 -16.09
CA ALA A 815 -24.34 20.58 -15.79
C ALA A 815 -23.91 21.15 -14.43
N ALA A 816 -22.78 20.70 -13.85
CA ALA A 816 -22.65 20.65 -12.40
C ALA A 816 -21.21 20.78 -11.86
N THR A 817 -21.11 20.71 -10.53
CA THR A 817 -19.97 20.10 -9.83
C THR A 817 -20.13 18.58 -9.70
N SER A 818 -19.05 17.83 -9.55
CA SER A 818 -18.99 16.36 -9.40
C SER A 818 -18.19 15.85 -8.18
N SER A 819 -17.39 16.71 -7.54
CA SER A 819 -16.56 16.54 -6.33
C SER A 819 -16.01 15.16 -5.90
N PRO A 820 -15.44 14.25 -6.73
CA PRO A 820 -15.04 12.92 -6.26
C PRO A 820 -13.88 12.90 -5.27
N THR A 821 -13.88 11.95 -4.33
CA THR A 821 -12.81 11.85 -3.33
C THR A 821 -12.65 10.45 -2.70
N HIS A 822 -11.62 10.24 -1.87
CA HIS A 822 -11.13 9.02 -1.17
C HIS A 822 -10.25 8.00 -1.95
N LEU A 823 -10.31 7.91 -3.28
CA LEU A 823 -9.24 7.40 -4.16
C LEU A 823 -8.50 6.08 -3.73
N THR A 824 -9.11 4.88 -3.79
CA THR A 824 -8.61 3.70 -3.03
C THR A 824 -9.08 2.31 -3.50
N ALA A 825 -8.48 1.17 -3.11
CA ALA A 825 -7.28 0.88 -2.29
C ALA A 825 -6.68 -0.53 -2.61
N ALA A 826 -7.19 -1.59 -1.97
CA ALA A 826 -6.66 -2.94 -1.96
C ALA A 826 -7.79 -3.99 -2.09
N GLY A 827 -7.67 -4.84 -3.09
CA GLY A 827 -8.77 -5.19 -3.97
C GLY A 827 -8.67 -4.37 -5.27
N SER A 828 -9.63 -4.54 -6.17
CA SER A 828 -9.65 -3.87 -7.49
C SER A 828 -10.97 -3.20 -7.86
N VAL A 829 -12.10 -3.64 -7.29
CA VAL A 829 -13.46 -3.13 -7.55
C VAL A 829 -13.58 -1.70 -7.04
N LEU A 830 -13.10 -0.73 -7.84
CA LEU A 830 -12.83 0.66 -7.48
C LEU A 830 -14.06 1.56 -7.53
N TYR A 831 -14.25 2.35 -6.47
CA TYR A 831 -15.47 3.14 -6.22
C TYR A 831 -15.40 4.60 -6.70
N PHE A 832 -16.60 5.18 -6.83
CA PHE A 832 -17.12 6.55 -6.84
C PHE A 832 -17.11 7.47 -5.61
N SER A 833 -17.16 8.79 -5.76
CA SER A 833 -18.12 9.63 -5.01
C SER A 833 -18.51 10.87 -5.81
N ALA A 834 -19.79 11.22 -5.76
CA ALA A 834 -20.52 12.29 -6.47
C ALA A 834 -22.01 12.16 -6.02
N THR A 835 -23.02 12.60 -6.80
CA THR A 835 -24.45 12.59 -6.39
C THR A 835 -25.41 12.29 -7.54
N THR A 836 -26.43 11.45 -7.35
CA THR A 836 -27.73 11.54 -8.04
C THR A 836 -28.59 12.52 -7.23
N PRO A 837 -28.93 13.72 -7.72
CA PRO A 837 -29.97 14.58 -7.11
C PRO A 837 -31.27 13.84 -6.71
N GLU A 838 -31.53 12.69 -7.33
CA GLU A 838 -32.63 11.74 -7.07
C GLU A 838 -32.48 11.02 -5.73
N ASN A 839 -31.29 11.08 -5.18
CA ASN A 839 -30.79 10.15 -4.19
C ASN A 839 -30.01 10.85 -3.10
N GLY A 840 -29.40 11.98 -3.39
CA GLY A 840 -28.01 12.03 -3.03
C GLY A 840 -27.21 10.87 -3.67
N THR A 841 -27.15 9.70 -3.07
CA THR A 841 -25.79 9.21 -2.74
C THR A 841 -25.42 7.79 -3.26
N GLU A 842 -26.16 7.21 -4.21
CA GLU A 842 -26.14 5.78 -4.61
C GLU A 842 -24.76 5.08 -4.78
N LEU A 843 -24.32 4.38 -3.73
CA LEU A 843 -23.16 3.53 -3.55
C LEU A 843 -22.83 2.52 -4.69
N TRP A 844 -23.77 2.18 -5.61
CA TRP A 844 -23.73 1.31 -6.83
C TRP A 844 -22.47 0.43 -7.10
N LYS A 845 -22.02 0.27 -8.36
CA LYS A 845 -20.70 -0.12 -8.90
C LYS A 845 -20.65 0.23 -10.41
N SER A 846 -19.53 0.33 -11.15
CA SER A 846 -18.04 0.36 -11.06
C SER A 846 -17.10 -0.55 -10.22
N ASP A 847 -15.90 -0.61 -10.78
CA ASP A 847 -14.75 -1.53 -10.73
C ASP A 847 -13.61 -0.93 -11.61
N GLY A 848 -13.74 0.37 -11.93
CA GLY A 848 -13.09 1.04 -13.04
C GLY A 848 -14.06 1.42 -14.17
N THR A 849 -15.10 0.64 -14.45
CA THR A 849 -15.80 0.70 -15.75
C THR A 849 -17.11 1.50 -15.79
N GLU A 850 -17.39 1.89 -17.05
CA GLU A 850 -18.69 2.16 -17.68
C GLU A 850 -19.75 1.08 -17.41
N THR A 851 -19.34 -0.13 -17.04
CA THR A 851 -20.14 -1.36 -17.11
C THR A 851 -20.35 -2.00 -15.73
N GLY A 852 -19.80 -1.44 -14.65
CA GLY A 852 -19.63 -2.11 -13.35
C GLY A 852 -20.91 -2.22 -12.52
N THR A 853 -22.06 -2.30 -13.18
CA THR A 853 -23.43 -2.21 -12.65
C THR A 853 -23.83 -3.29 -11.64
N ALA A 854 -23.85 -2.89 -10.37
CA ALA A 854 -24.77 -3.37 -9.35
C ALA A 854 -24.97 -2.27 -8.29
N ILE A 855 -25.69 -2.56 -7.22
CA ILE A 855 -25.99 -1.69 -6.06
C ILE A 855 -24.72 -1.43 -5.17
N VAL A 856 -24.71 -0.49 -4.20
CA VAL A 856 -24.53 -1.09 -2.85
C VAL A 856 -25.83 -0.94 -2.10
N GLN A 857 -26.26 0.27 -1.74
CA GLN A 857 -27.58 0.41 -1.14
C GLN A 857 -28.14 1.85 -1.07
N ASP A 858 -29.45 1.94 -1.34
CA ASP A 858 -30.45 2.90 -0.84
C ASP A 858 -31.43 2.15 0.08
N ILE A 859 -31.93 2.65 1.22
CA ILE A 859 -32.39 1.69 2.27
C ILE A 859 -33.47 2.16 3.23
N VAL A 860 -33.25 3.26 3.95
CA VAL A 860 -34.35 4.21 4.11
C VAL A 860 -34.07 5.37 3.15
N PRO A 861 -35.03 5.69 2.27
CA PRO A 861 -34.77 5.86 0.84
C PRO A 861 -35.62 6.94 0.17
N GLY A 862 -35.61 6.99 -1.17
CA GLY A 862 -36.60 7.62 -2.07
C GLY A 862 -36.84 9.14 -2.02
N ILE A 863 -36.77 9.74 -0.83
CA ILE A 863 -36.70 11.16 -0.48
C ILE A 863 -36.04 11.41 0.89
N ASN A 864 -35.96 10.42 1.80
CA ASN A 864 -35.51 10.55 3.20
C ASN A 864 -35.12 9.13 3.74
N SER A 865 -34.00 8.94 4.47
CA SER A 865 -32.67 8.75 3.87
C SER A 865 -31.61 7.88 4.66
N SER A 866 -30.42 7.53 4.09
CA SER A 866 -29.18 6.92 4.74
C SER A 866 -27.82 7.49 4.22
N ALA A 867 -26.68 7.60 4.93
CA ALA A 867 -25.46 8.31 4.41
C ALA A 867 -24.12 7.47 4.42
N PRO A 868 -23.09 7.73 3.58
CA PRO A 868 -21.74 7.07 3.69
C PRO A 868 -20.44 7.94 3.95
N ALA A 869 -19.23 7.42 4.25
CA ALA A 869 -18.13 8.22 4.90
C ALA A 869 -16.68 7.64 4.81
N GLY A 870 -15.70 8.20 5.56
CA GLY A 870 -14.22 7.97 5.53
C GLY A 870 -13.52 7.05 6.58
N LEU A 871 -12.55 6.23 6.14
CA LEU A 871 -12.29 4.83 6.58
C LEU A 871 -10.84 4.27 6.33
N THR A 872 -10.57 2.95 6.53
CA THR A 872 -9.34 2.15 6.19
C THR A 872 -9.69 0.64 5.92
N LEU A 873 -8.76 -0.32 5.79
CA LEU A 873 -9.01 -1.74 5.43
C LEU A 873 -9.07 -2.66 6.66
N ILE A 874 -10.15 -3.43 6.90
CA ILE A 874 -10.15 -4.50 7.93
C ILE A 874 -10.69 -5.85 7.42
N GLY A 875 -9.76 -6.68 6.93
CA GLY A 875 -10.10 -7.94 6.25
C GLY A 875 -11.03 -7.66 5.08
N HIS A 876 -12.05 -8.51 4.88
CA HIS A 876 -13.04 -8.33 3.82
C HIS A 876 -14.39 -7.90 4.42
N ARG A 877 -14.31 -6.87 5.26
CA ARG A 877 -15.41 -6.04 5.78
C ARG A 877 -14.97 -4.57 5.56
N LEU A 878 -15.80 -3.76 4.88
CA LEU A 878 -15.49 -2.44 4.26
C LEU A 878 -16.80 -1.64 4.10
N TYR A 879 -17.03 -0.53 4.82
CA TYR A 879 -18.38 0.02 5.05
C TYR A 879 -18.54 1.57 4.82
N PHE A 880 -18.93 2.41 5.80
CA PHE A 880 -19.22 3.89 5.77
C PHE A 880 -19.85 4.44 7.08
N SER A 881 -20.45 5.65 7.16
CA SER A 881 -21.34 6.10 8.27
C SER A 881 -22.52 6.99 7.88
N ALA A 882 -23.67 6.89 8.57
CA ALA A 882 -25.02 7.26 8.10
C ALA A 882 -25.98 7.71 9.22
N TYR A 883 -26.99 8.54 8.92
CA TYR A 883 -28.21 8.68 9.76
C TYR A 883 -29.40 7.83 9.30
N THR A 884 -30.21 7.36 10.25
CA THR A 884 -31.45 6.60 10.06
C THR A 884 -32.67 7.52 10.19
N TYR A 885 -33.78 6.94 10.64
CA TYR A 885 -34.65 7.50 11.68
C TYR A 885 -35.01 6.48 12.79
N GLU A 886 -34.86 5.16 12.55
CA GLU A 886 -35.39 4.14 13.46
C GLU A 886 -34.62 4.05 14.75
N TYR A 887 -33.32 4.16 14.63
CA TYR A 887 -32.50 4.12 15.80
C TYR A 887 -31.37 5.11 15.66
N ASP A 888 -31.05 5.58 14.46
CA ASP A 888 -30.48 6.89 14.16
C ASP A 888 -29.00 6.97 13.69
N ARG A 889 -27.91 6.46 14.32
CA ARG A 889 -26.50 6.55 13.80
C ARG A 889 -25.41 5.49 14.31
N GLU A 890 -25.49 4.17 14.00
CA GLU A 890 -24.94 2.97 14.76
C GLU A 890 -24.09 2.02 13.91
N LEU A 891 -23.24 1.25 14.59
CA LEU A 891 -22.35 0.19 14.12
C LEU A 891 -23.07 -0.79 13.17
N TRP A 892 -22.95 -0.62 11.86
CA TRP A 892 -23.49 -1.55 10.84
C TRP A 892 -22.35 -2.23 10.04
N ALA A 893 -22.57 -2.86 8.87
CA ALA A 893 -21.56 -3.68 8.22
C ALA A 893 -21.86 -4.19 6.81
N LEU A 894 -20.90 -4.01 5.91
CA LEU A 894 -20.85 -4.62 4.60
C LEU A 894 -19.72 -5.65 4.50
N ASN A 895 -20.09 -6.92 4.47
CA ASN A 895 -19.15 -7.98 4.08
C ASN A 895 -18.74 -7.75 2.62
N ILE A 896 -17.44 -7.72 2.33
CA ILE A 896 -16.94 -7.69 0.96
C ILE A 896 -16.76 -9.12 0.50
N ALA A 897 -17.41 -9.44 -0.62
CA ALA A 897 -17.18 -10.70 -1.31
C ALA A 897 -15.69 -10.82 -1.65
N ASP A 898 -15.10 -11.95 -1.30
CA ASP A 898 -13.66 -12.03 -1.27
C ASP A 898 -13.06 -11.95 -2.68
N THR A 899 -12.07 -11.08 -2.83
CA THR A 899 -11.31 -10.87 -4.06
C THR A 899 -9.81 -11.03 -3.82
N ILE A 900 -9.37 -11.26 -2.58
CA ILE A 900 -7.96 -11.42 -2.23
C ILE A 900 -7.68 -12.92 -2.03
N PRO A 901 -6.87 -13.54 -2.91
CA PRO A 901 -6.46 -14.93 -2.74
C PRO A 901 -5.76 -15.22 -1.39
N PRO A 902 -5.81 -16.48 -0.90
CA PRO A 902 -5.04 -16.94 0.26
C PRO A 902 -3.56 -16.53 0.18
N ALA A 903 -2.98 -16.08 1.28
CA ALA A 903 -1.70 -15.37 1.28
C ALA A 903 -0.67 -15.91 2.30
N GLY A 904 0.56 -15.37 2.27
CA GLY A 904 1.55 -15.47 3.35
C GLY A 904 2.28 -16.80 3.53
N GLY A 905 1.92 -17.83 2.78
CA GLY A 905 2.48 -19.16 2.92
C GLY A 905 3.62 -19.51 1.97
N THR A 906 4.28 -20.62 2.29
CA THR A 906 5.27 -21.28 1.43
C THR A 906 4.68 -22.57 0.84
N VAL A 907 5.03 -22.87 -0.41
CA VAL A 907 4.83 -24.20 -1.01
C VAL A 907 6.20 -24.78 -1.24
N THR A 908 6.44 -25.98 -0.70
CA THR A 908 7.67 -26.73 -0.91
C THR A 908 7.38 -27.95 -1.78
N PHE A 909 8.17 -28.08 -2.85
CA PHE A 909 8.15 -29.22 -3.76
C PHE A 909 9.37 -30.08 -3.46
N SER A 910 9.19 -31.37 -3.17
CA SER A 910 10.32 -32.29 -2.93
C SER A 910 10.98 -32.78 -4.24
N VAL A 911 11.01 -31.93 -5.27
CA VAL A 911 11.46 -32.28 -6.63
C VAL A 911 12.96 -32.04 -6.76
N LEU A 912 13.70 -33.08 -7.16
CA LEU A 912 15.10 -32.94 -7.57
C LEU A 912 15.16 -32.61 -9.06
N SER A 913 15.54 -31.38 -9.44
CA SER A 913 15.74 -31.01 -10.84
C SER A 913 17.24 -31.01 -11.18
N PRO A 914 17.68 -31.60 -12.31
CA PRO A 914 16.89 -32.37 -13.28
C PRO A 914 16.62 -33.83 -12.86
N MET A 915 15.47 -34.40 -13.23
CA MET A 915 15.03 -35.78 -12.91
C MET A 915 14.86 -36.66 -14.16
N ASP A 916 14.78 -37.97 -13.96
CA ASP A 916 14.54 -38.92 -15.06
C ASP A 916 13.05 -39.06 -15.40
N PRO A 917 12.72 -39.38 -16.68
CA PRO A 917 11.36 -39.71 -17.09
C PRO A 917 10.77 -40.81 -16.22
N GLY A 918 9.59 -40.58 -15.67
CA GLY A 918 8.89 -41.59 -14.87
C GLY A 918 9.29 -41.64 -13.38
N THR A 919 10.23 -40.80 -12.91
CA THR A 919 10.51 -40.70 -11.46
C THR A 919 9.31 -40.03 -10.74
N PRO A 920 8.84 -40.55 -9.59
CA PRO A 920 7.74 -39.93 -8.84
C PRO A 920 8.10 -38.59 -8.20
N ILE A 921 7.11 -37.72 -8.03
CA ILE A 921 7.20 -36.53 -7.18
C ILE A 921 6.72 -36.93 -5.78
N ASP A 922 7.64 -37.02 -4.82
CA ASP A 922 7.37 -37.61 -3.50
C ASP A 922 6.27 -36.86 -2.71
N SER A 923 6.36 -35.53 -2.63
CA SER A 923 5.39 -34.70 -1.91
C SER A 923 5.39 -33.21 -2.30
N VAL A 924 4.23 -32.57 -2.08
CA VAL A 924 4.06 -31.12 -2.07
C VAL A 924 3.50 -30.71 -0.72
N THR A 925 4.15 -29.76 -0.04
CA THR A 925 3.73 -29.30 1.30
C THR A 925 3.43 -27.80 1.29
N PHE A 926 2.24 -27.45 1.75
CA PHE A 926 1.71 -26.10 1.93
C PHE A 926 1.85 -25.72 3.41
N GLN A 927 2.59 -24.66 3.73
CA GLN A 927 2.79 -24.20 5.12
C GLN A 927 2.62 -22.69 5.26
N GLY A 928 2.09 -22.23 6.40
CA GLY A 928 1.99 -20.80 6.71
C GLY A 928 0.97 -20.02 5.88
N TRP A 929 0.19 -20.67 5.01
CA TRP A 929 -0.88 -20.02 4.27
C TRP A 929 -1.98 -19.58 5.23
N SER A 930 -2.35 -18.31 5.13
CA SER A 930 -3.32 -17.66 6.00
C SER A 930 -4.39 -16.97 5.18
N ASP A 931 -5.62 -17.13 5.64
CA ASP A 931 -6.82 -16.50 5.10
C ASP A 931 -7.83 -16.36 6.23
N SER A 932 -8.61 -15.28 6.19
CA SER A 932 -9.84 -15.08 6.97
C SER A 932 -10.87 -16.21 6.81
N ALA A 933 -10.91 -16.89 5.67
CA ALA A 933 -11.89 -17.94 5.34
C ALA A 933 -11.31 -19.37 5.47
N SER A 934 -10.83 -19.72 6.67
CA SER A 934 -10.36 -21.08 7.00
C SER A 934 -11.51 -22.11 7.10
N PRO A 935 -11.36 -23.37 6.63
CA PRO A 935 -10.12 -24.02 6.19
C PRO A 935 -9.83 -23.90 4.69
N LEU A 936 -8.55 -23.67 4.37
CA LEU A 936 -8.03 -23.67 3.00
C LEU A 936 -8.08 -25.05 2.35
N SER A 937 -8.18 -25.06 1.01
CA SER A 937 -8.01 -26.25 0.17
C SER A 937 -6.93 -26.04 -0.90
N TYR A 938 -6.45 -27.11 -1.53
CA TYR A 938 -5.23 -27.09 -2.33
C TYR A 938 -5.32 -28.06 -3.52
N ALA A 939 -4.81 -27.69 -4.70
CA ALA A 939 -4.67 -28.55 -5.89
C ALA A 939 -3.28 -28.40 -6.52
N VAL A 940 -2.88 -29.36 -7.37
CA VAL A 940 -1.60 -29.30 -8.10
C VAL A 940 -1.82 -29.67 -9.57
N TYR A 941 -1.14 -28.94 -10.45
CA TYR A 941 -1.13 -29.13 -11.90
C TYR A 941 0.32 -29.31 -12.39
N ILE A 942 0.51 -30.09 -13.46
CA ILE A 942 1.76 -30.18 -14.24
C ILE A 942 1.38 -29.88 -15.69
N ASP A 943 2.06 -28.91 -16.32
CA ASP A 943 1.74 -28.41 -17.68
C ASP A 943 0.23 -28.16 -17.87
N ASP A 944 -0.37 -27.44 -16.92
CA ASP A 944 -1.81 -27.16 -16.78
C ASP A 944 -2.75 -28.38 -16.61
N THR A 945 -2.24 -29.60 -16.67
CA THR A 945 -3.00 -30.83 -16.39
C THR A 945 -3.15 -31.02 -14.89
N LEU A 946 -4.38 -31.17 -14.38
CA LEU A 946 -4.65 -31.43 -12.96
C LEU A 946 -4.10 -32.80 -12.55
N VAL A 947 -3.19 -32.83 -11.57
CA VAL A 947 -2.52 -34.05 -11.09
C VAL A 947 -2.82 -34.40 -9.63
N SER A 948 -3.46 -33.49 -8.88
CA SER A 948 -4.01 -33.75 -7.54
C SER A 948 -5.36 -33.05 -7.38
N PRO A 949 -6.43 -33.73 -6.90
CA PRO A 949 -7.72 -33.09 -6.69
C PRO A 949 -7.67 -32.06 -5.56
N GLN A 950 -8.53 -31.03 -5.64
CA GLN A 950 -8.73 -30.05 -4.58
C GLN A 950 -9.09 -30.70 -3.23
N GLY A 951 -8.67 -30.11 -2.11
CA GLY A 951 -8.87 -30.65 -0.76
C GLY A 951 -7.92 -30.05 0.30
N SER A 952 -8.24 -30.23 1.58
CA SER A 952 -7.71 -29.42 2.70
C SER A 952 -6.36 -29.84 3.32
N SER A 953 -5.71 -30.89 2.81
CA SER A 953 -4.46 -31.38 3.40
C SER A 953 -3.29 -30.45 3.11
N THR A 954 -2.55 -30.05 4.16
CA THR A 954 -1.30 -29.29 4.04
C THR A 954 -0.15 -30.10 3.42
N THR A 955 -0.29 -31.42 3.30
CA THR A 955 0.66 -32.28 2.57
C THR A 955 -0.07 -33.14 1.54
N ARG A 956 0.43 -33.14 0.30
CA ARG A 956 0.00 -34.03 -0.79
C ARG A 956 1.10 -35.04 -1.08
N HIS A 957 0.73 -36.32 -1.18
CA HIS A 957 1.64 -37.42 -1.48
C HIS A 957 1.43 -37.96 -2.90
N SER A 958 2.53 -38.40 -3.52
CA SER A 958 2.57 -39.19 -4.77
C SER A 958 1.73 -38.63 -5.92
N LEU A 959 2.27 -37.62 -6.61
CA LEU A 959 1.70 -37.12 -7.87
C LEU A 959 2.11 -38.03 -9.04
N PRO A 960 1.29 -38.13 -10.12
CA PRO A 960 1.61 -38.90 -11.31
C PRO A 960 2.92 -38.47 -11.97
N ASN A 961 3.62 -39.46 -12.54
CA ASN A 961 4.98 -39.32 -13.04
C ASN A 961 4.99 -38.59 -14.40
N PRO A 962 5.62 -37.42 -14.52
CA PRO A 962 5.78 -36.78 -15.82
C PRO A 962 6.87 -37.52 -16.63
N ALA A 963 6.54 -37.85 -17.87
CA ALA A 963 7.31 -38.80 -18.70
C ALA A 963 7.98 -38.18 -19.93
N ALA A 964 7.53 -37.01 -20.37
CA ALA A 964 8.05 -36.38 -21.57
C ALA A 964 9.27 -35.49 -21.23
N PRO A 965 10.39 -35.53 -22.00
CA PRO A 965 11.58 -34.71 -21.73
C PRO A 965 11.37 -33.18 -21.82
N GLY A 966 12.30 -32.43 -21.22
CA GLY A 966 12.36 -30.96 -21.26
C GLY A 966 11.90 -30.29 -19.96
N THR A 967 11.80 -28.96 -19.97
CA THR A 967 11.29 -28.18 -18.84
C THR A 967 9.79 -28.40 -18.67
N ARG A 968 9.34 -28.49 -17.42
CA ARG A 968 7.97 -28.74 -17.00
C ARG A 968 7.55 -27.74 -15.94
N ALA A 969 6.34 -27.22 -16.06
CA ALA A 969 5.79 -26.25 -15.12
C ALA A 969 4.87 -26.96 -14.13
N VAL A 970 5.21 -26.91 -12.84
CA VAL A 970 4.30 -27.27 -11.74
C VAL A 970 3.59 -26.00 -11.29
N ARG A 971 2.27 -26.07 -11.16
CA ARG A 971 1.44 -25.03 -10.55
C ARG A 971 0.74 -25.62 -9.33
N ALA A 972 1.08 -25.15 -8.15
CA ALA A 972 0.35 -25.44 -6.93
C ALA A 972 -0.67 -24.32 -6.68
N ARG A 973 -1.94 -24.68 -6.57
CA ARG A 973 -3.05 -23.75 -6.37
C ARG A 973 -3.61 -23.90 -4.96
N ILE A 974 -3.76 -22.78 -4.27
CA ILE A 974 -4.31 -22.69 -2.91
C ILE A 974 -5.66 -21.98 -3.01
N PHE A 975 -6.73 -22.53 -2.44
CA PHE A 975 -8.07 -21.98 -2.47
C PHE A 975 -8.61 -21.69 -1.06
N ASP A 976 -9.41 -20.63 -0.97
CA ASP A 976 -10.23 -20.30 0.20
C ASP A 976 -11.51 -21.16 0.26
N ALA A 977 -12.41 -20.85 1.21
CA ALA A 977 -13.73 -21.47 1.29
C ALA A 977 -14.72 -21.02 0.19
N LEU A 978 -14.41 -19.94 -0.54
CA LEU A 978 -15.24 -19.33 -1.60
C LEU A 978 -14.74 -19.66 -3.02
N ASN A 979 -13.70 -20.48 -3.13
CA ASN A 979 -13.03 -20.93 -4.35
C ASN A 979 -12.20 -19.88 -5.11
N ASN A 980 -11.86 -18.73 -4.51
CA ASN A 980 -10.76 -17.89 -4.98
C ASN A 980 -9.43 -18.65 -4.87
N TYR A 981 -8.36 -18.21 -5.54
CA TYR A 981 -7.08 -18.94 -5.46
C TYR A 981 -5.80 -18.16 -5.74
N HIS A 982 -4.72 -18.57 -5.06
CA HIS A 982 -3.34 -18.15 -5.35
C HIS A 982 -2.58 -19.30 -6.02
N ASP A 983 -1.78 -18.99 -7.04
CA ASP A 983 -0.94 -19.96 -7.75
C ASP A 983 0.55 -19.78 -7.39
N VAL A 984 1.25 -20.88 -7.10
CA VAL A 984 2.71 -20.92 -6.95
C VAL A 984 3.29 -21.80 -8.05
N PHE A 985 4.21 -21.23 -8.82
CA PHE A 985 4.85 -21.88 -9.95
C PHE A 985 6.23 -22.41 -9.58
N TYR A 986 6.58 -23.61 -10.07
CA TYR A 986 7.90 -24.19 -9.95
C TYR A 986 8.26 -24.96 -11.22
N ASN A 987 9.43 -24.67 -11.79
CA ASN A 987 9.92 -25.36 -12.99
C ASN A 987 10.93 -26.44 -12.62
N PHE A 988 10.80 -27.61 -13.24
CA PHE A 988 11.81 -28.68 -13.19
C PHE A 988 12.09 -29.23 -14.59
N ASN A 989 13.24 -29.89 -14.76
CA ASN A 989 13.65 -30.45 -16.04
C ASN A 989 13.60 -31.98 -15.99
N ILE A 990 13.01 -32.59 -17.02
CA ILE A 990 13.07 -34.03 -17.27
C ILE A 990 14.18 -34.29 -18.29
N ASN A 991 15.11 -35.17 -17.92
CA ASN A 991 16.24 -35.56 -18.76
C ASN A 991 15.75 -36.23 -20.06
N SER A 992 16.29 -35.79 -21.20
CA SER A 992 16.15 -36.52 -22.46
C SER A 992 16.89 -37.86 -22.41
N PRO A 993 16.51 -38.85 -23.24
CA PRO A 993 17.25 -40.10 -23.36
C PRO A 993 18.75 -39.90 -23.65
N LEU A 994 19.12 -38.88 -24.45
CA LEU A 994 20.51 -38.49 -24.69
C LEU A 994 21.20 -37.95 -23.42
N GLN A 995 20.50 -37.16 -22.60
CA GLN A 995 21.04 -36.68 -21.31
C GLN A 995 21.22 -37.83 -20.31
N ILE A 996 20.31 -38.81 -20.28
CA ILE A 996 20.44 -40.03 -19.46
C ILE A 996 21.64 -40.86 -19.90
N TRP A 997 21.80 -41.07 -21.22
CA TRP A 997 22.94 -41.78 -21.80
C TRP A 997 24.26 -41.07 -21.45
N ARG A 998 24.34 -39.74 -21.65
CA ARG A 998 25.52 -38.94 -21.26
C ARG A 998 25.83 -39.07 -19.77
N ARG A 999 24.84 -39.00 -18.89
CA ARG A 999 25.07 -39.18 -17.44
C ARG A 999 25.55 -40.59 -17.11
N THR A 1000 25.01 -41.60 -17.78
CA THR A 1000 25.37 -43.02 -17.56
C THR A 1000 26.83 -43.31 -17.89
N TYR A 1001 27.36 -42.69 -18.97
CA TYR A 1001 28.72 -42.97 -19.45
C TYR A 1001 29.77 -41.91 -19.05
N PHE A 1002 29.38 -40.64 -18.87
CA PHE A 1002 30.29 -39.53 -18.58
C PHE A 1002 30.06 -38.87 -17.20
N GLY A 1003 29.05 -39.30 -16.44
CA GLY A 1003 28.72 -38.75 -15.12
C GLY A 1003 27.97 -37.42 -15.11
N SER A 1004 27.67 -36.82 -16.28
CA SER A 1004 27.00 -35.51 -16.38
C SER A 1004 25.98 -35.44 -17.52
N THR A 1005 24.88 -34.73 -17.28
CA THR A 1005 23.86 -34.39 -18.30
C THR A 1005 24.24 -33.13 -19.09
N SER A 1006 25.04 -32.23 -18.52
CA SER A 1006 25.33 -30.86 -18.99
C SER A 1006 26.27 -30.78 -20.21
N ASN A 1007 26.63 -31.90 -20.83
CA ASN A 1007 27.56 -31.93 -21.95
C ASN A 1007 26.83 -31.64 -23.29
N THR A 1008 26.17 -30.48 -23.35
CA THR A 1008 25.29 -30.08 -24.46
C THR A 1008 26.04 -29.28 -25.53
N GLY A 1009 25.92 -29.69 -26.78
CA GLY A 1009 26.42 -28.95 -27.95
C GLY A 1009 27.31 -29.79 -28.86
N THR A 1010 27.59 -29.23 -30.04
CA THR A 1010 28.33 -29.89 -31.13
C THR A 1010 29.66 -30.49 -30.70
N ALA A 1011 30.40 -29.84 -29.79
CA ALA A 1011 31.70 -30.31 -29.31
C ALA A 1011 31.62 -31.67 -28.57
N ALA A 1012 30.57 -31.91 -27.79
CA ALA A 1012 30.36 -33.18 -27.09
C ALA A 1012 29.84 -34.28 -28.03
N ASP A 1013 29.08 -33.88 -29.06
CA ASP A 1013 28.52 -34.76 -30.09
C ASP A 1013 29.59 -35.25 -31.07
N THR A 1014 30.60 -34.43 -31.37
CA THR A 1014 31.76 -34.76 -32.22
C THR A 1014 32.95 -35.35 -31.46
N ALA A 1015 32.90 -35.40 -30.13
CA ALA A 1015 33.95 -36.01 -29.34
C ALA A 1015 33.95 -37.54 -29.54
N ASP A 1016 35.14 -38.12 -29.49
CA ASP A 1016 35.44 -39.55 -29.60
C ASP A 1016 36.17 -39.88 -28.28
N PHE A 1017 35.45 -40.48 -27.33
CA PHE A 1017 35.93 -40.59 -25.94
C PHE A 1017 36.91 -41.75 -25.75
N ASP A 1018 36.74 -42.84 -26.49
CA ASP A 1018 37.59 -44.03 -26.41
C ASP A 1018 38.68 -44.09 -27.51
N ASN A 1019 38.66 -43.15 -28.46
CA ASN A 1019 39.58 -42.98 -29.59
C ASN A 1019 39.48 -44.09 -30.65
N ASP A 1020 38.26 -44.60 -30.91
CA ASP A 1020 37.98 -45.58 -31.96
C ASP A 1020 37.71 -44.96 -33.36
N GLY A 1021 37.53 -43.63 -33.43
CA GLY A 1021 37.20 -42.88 -34.64
C GLY A 1021 35.69 -42.69 -34.88
N ILE A 1022 34.84 -43.05 -33.93
CA ILE A 1022 33.38 -42.87 -33.96
C ILE A 1022 33.01 -41.77 -32.95
N ALA A 1023 32.19 -40.82 -33.38
CA ALA A 1023 31.77 -39.73 -32.53
C ALA A 1023 30.63 -40.16 -31.58
N ASN A 1024 30.62 -39.64 -30.35
CA ASN A 1024 29.63 -39.90 -29.30
C ASN A 1024 28.17 -39.81 -29.79
N LEU A 1025 27.84 -38.87 -30.67
CA LEU A 1025 26.49 -38.76 -31.22
C LEU A 1025 26.12 -39.95 -32.11
N LEU A 1026 27.07 -40.44 -32.92
CA LEU A 1026 26.87 -41.62 -33.75
C LEU A 1026 26.80 -42.88 -32.89
N GLU A 1027 27.55 -42.95 -31.79
CA GLU A 1027 27.44 -44.04 -30.82
C GLU A 1027 26.08 -44.07 -30.11
N TRP A 1028 25.62 -42.92 -29.61
CA TRP A 1028 24.27 -42.76 -29.07
C TRP A 1028 23.20 -43.21 -30.08
N ALA A 1029 23.29 -42.68 -31.29
CA ALA A 1029 22.37 -42.97 -32.38
C ALA A 1029 22.40 -44.44 -32.80
N THR A 1030 23.44 -45.20 -32.46
CA THR A 1030 23.60 -46.61 -32.85
C THR A 1030 23.62 -47.56 -31.64
N ALA A 1031 23.22 -47.06 -30.46
CA ALA A 1031 23.15 -47.76 -29.18
C ALA A 1031 24.47 -48.40 -28.71
N ARG A 1032 25.60 -47.73 -28.99
CA ARG A 1032 26.94 -48.15 -28.57
C ARG A 1032 27.34 -47.56 -27.23
N ASN A 1033 28.37 -48.14 -26.64
CA ASN A 1033 28.94 -47.72 -25.36
C ASN A 1033 30.18 -46.85 -25.65
N PRO A 1034 30.12 -45.53 -25.40
CA PRO A 1034 31.18 -44.57 -25.76
C PRO A 1034 32.44 -44.66 -24.90
N THR A 1035 32.52 -45.66 -24.02
CA THR A 1035 33.69 -45.91 -23.16
C THR A 1035 34.47 -47.16 -23.59
N ILE A 1036 34.05 -47.83 -24.67
CA ILE A 1036 34.63 -49.09 -25.15
C ILE A 1036 34.61 -49.14 -26.68
N ALA A 1037 35.82 -49.21 -27.26
CA ALA A 1037 36.02 -49.17 -28.70
C ALA A 1037 35.03 -50.06 -29.48
N SER A 1038 34.27 -49.39 -30.33
CA SER A 1038 33.19 -49.94 -31.13
C SER A 1038 33.65 -50.17 -32.58
N THR A 1039 32.74 -50.71 -33.40
CA THR A 1039 32.94 -50.81 -34.85
C THR A 1039 31.78 -50.13 -35.54
N LEU A 1040 32.05 -49.51 -36.70
CA LEU A 1040 31.01 -48.84 -37.48
C LEU A 1040 29.83 -49.79 -37.70
N PRO A 1041 28.62 -49.44 -37.24
CA PRO A 1041 27.46 -50.33 -37.26
C PRO A 1041 26.76 -50.30 -38.62
N VAL A 1042 27.55 -50.22 -39.69
CA VAL A 1042 27.10 -50.16 -41.07
C VAL A 1042 27.75 -51.28 -41.87
N THR A 1043 26.98 -51.89 -42.77
CA THR A 1043 27.48 -52.85 -43.75
C THR A 1043 27.10 -52.38 -45.15
N THR A 1044 27.98 -52.62 -46.10
CA THR A 1044 27.80 -52.26 -47.50
C THR A 1044 28.04 -53.46 -48.40
N HIS A 1045 27.12 -53.68 -49.34
CA HIS A 1045 27.20 -54.77 -50.30
C HIS A 1045 26.71 -54.30 -51.67
N PHE A 1046 27.47 -54.54 -52.73
CA PHE A 1046 26.99 -54.26 -54.09
C PHE A 1046 26.20 -55.45 -54.62
N ASN A 1047 24.89 -55.26 -54.83
CA ASN A 1047 24.05 -56.29 -55.40
C ASN A 1047 24.12 -56.25 -56.93
N SER A 1048 24.80 -57.24 -57.51
CA SER A 1048 25.02 -57.35 -58.96
C SER A 1048 23.74 -57.65 -59.77
N VAL A 1049 22.65 -58.09 -59.12
CA VAL A 1049 21.36 -58.36 -59.77
C VAL A 1049 20.54 -57.07 -59.90
N THR A 1050 20.52 -56.23 -58.84
CA THR A 1050 19.74 -54.98 -58.84
C THR A 1050 20.53 -53.77 -59.33
N GLY A 1051 21.86 -53.88 -59.46
CA GLY A 1051 22.73 -52.76 -59.82
C GLY A 1051 22.76 -51.64 -58.77
N LYS A 1052 22.40 -51.95 -57.51
CA LYS A 1052 22.33 -50.99 -56.40
C LYS A 1052 23.32 -51.39 -55.30
N ILE A 1053 23.79 -50.41 -54.54
CA ILE A 1053 24.51 -50.63 -53.28
C ILE A 1053 23.45 -50.81 -52.19
N GLU A 1054 23.51 -51.95 -51.52
CA GLU A 1054 22.78 -52.26 -50.30
C GLU A 1054 23.58 -51.70 -49.11
N PHE A 1055 22.97 -50.80 -48.37
CA PHE A 1055 23.53 -50.18 -47.17
C PHE A 1055 22.63 -50.52 -45.99
N THR A 1056 23.17 -51.26 -45.02
CA THR A 1056 22.44 -51.60 -43.79
C THR A 1056 23.10 -50.91 -42.61
N TYR A 1057 22.33 -50.25 -41.75
CA TYR A 1057 22.83 -49.65 -40.52
C TYR A 1057 21.96 -50.01 -39.31
N ILE A 1058 22.54 -50.03 -38.11
CA ILE A 1058 21.80 -50.13 -36.85
C ILE A 1058 21.46 -48.74 -36.34
N ARG A 1059 20.23 -48.52 -35.87
CA ARG A 1059 19.83 -47.31 -35.13
C ARG A 1059 19.23 -47.63 -33.77
N SER A 1060 19.45 -46.73 -32.81
CA SER A 1060 18.88 -46.76 -31.47
C SER A 1060 17.43 -46.32 -31.49
N ARG A 1061 16.53 -47.14 -30.95
CA ARG A 1061 15.11 -46.79 -30.80
C ARG A 1061 14.95 -45.56 -29.90
N ALA A 1062 15.71 -45.48 -28.81
CA ALA A 1062 15.69 -44.34 -27.91
C ALA A 1062 16.14 -43.04 -28.59
N ALA A 1063 17.10 -43.10 -29.52
CA ALA A 1063 17.52 -41.94 -30.30
C ALA A 1063 16.46 -41.52 -31.32
N VAL A 1064 15.84 -42.48 -32.04
CA VAL A 1064 14.72 -42.22 -32.97
C VAL A 1064 13.54 -41.57 -32.23
N THR A 1065 13.10 -42.14 -31.11
CA THR A 1065 12.01 -41.57 -30.29
C THR A 1065 12.36 -40.19 -29.73
N SER A 1066 13.65 -39.89 -29.54
CA SER A 1066 14.10 -38.56 -29.10
C SER A 1066 14.09 -37.51 -30.21
N GLY A 1067 13.94 -37.88 -31.49
CA GLY A 1067 14.00 -36.96 -32.64
C GLY A 1067 15.29 -37.01 -33.45
N THR A 1068 16.21 -37.95 -33.16
CA THR A 1068 17.48 -38.10 -33.91
C THR A 1068 17.17 -38.49 -35.35
N THR A 1069 17.73 -37.76 -36.32
CA THR A 1069 17.54 -38.05 -37.76
C THR A 1069 18.71 -38.84 -38.34
N TYR A 1070 18.39 -39.74 -39.27
CA TYR A 1070 19.34 -40.60 -39.97
C TYR A 1070 19.17 -40.37 -41.47
N THR A 1071 20.22 -39.88 -42.13
CA THR A 1071 20.22 -39.68 -43.59
C THR A 1071 21.33 -40.52 -44.20
N VAL A 1072 20.98 -41.47 -45.05
CA VAL A 1072 21.95 -42.20 -45.87
C VAL A 1072 22.26 -41.35 -47.10
N GLU A 1073 23.51 -40.95 -47.26
CA GLU A 1073 23.95 -40.10 -48.37
C GLU A 1073 25.05 -40.78 -49.18
N TRP A 1074 25.10 -40.49 -50.47
CA TRP A 1074 26.15 -40.93 -51.37
C TRP A 1074 26.86 -39.76 -52.05
N SER A 1075 28.06 -40.02 -52.55
CA SER A 1075 28.79 -39.09 -53.40
C SER A 1075 29.76 -39.80 -54.35
N GLU A 1076 30.04 -39.17 -55.49
CA GLU A 1076 31.14 -39.57 -56.40
C GLU A 1076 32.51 -39.10 -55.88
N THR A 1077 32.57 -38.14 -54.95
CA THR A 1077 33.81 -37.59 -54.39
C THR A 1077 33.73 -37.46 -52.86
N LEU A 1078 34.80 -37.00 -52.20
CA LEU A 1078 34.78 -36.66 -50.76
C LEU A 1078 34.58 -35.15 -50.50
N ALA A 1079 34.17 -34.35 -51.51
CA ALA A 1079 34.01 -32.91 -51.32
C ALA A 1079 32.84 -32.59 -50.35
N PRO A 1080 32.94 -31.52 -49.52
CA PRO A 1080 31.94 -31.24 -48.49
C PRO A 1080 30.51 -31.07 -49.01
N ASN A 1081 30.37 -30.49 -50.21
CA ASN A 1081 29.08 -30.13 -50.81
C ASN A 1081 28.63 -31.12 -51.92
N SER A 1082 29.23 -32.30 -52.03
CA SER A 1082 28.93 -33.28 -53.09
C SER A 1082 28.05 -34.45 -52.65
N TRP A 1083 27.53 -34.42 -51.42
CA TRP A 1083 26.71 -35.49 -50.84
C TRP A 1083 25.23 -35.28 -51.19
N SER A 1084 24.55 -36.36 -51.55
CA SER A 1084 23.13 -36.37 -51.88
C SER A 1084 22.45 -37.63 -51.36
N ASP A 1085 21.19 -37.50 -50.95
CA ASP A 1085 20.25 -38.57 -50.61
C ASP A 1085 19.29 -38.91 -51.77
N LEU A 1086 19.46 -38.30 -52.94
CA LEU A 1086 18.61 -38.53 -54.10
C LEU A 1086 18.66 -40.00 -54.54
N ASP A 1087 17.48 -40.57 -54.82
CA ASP A 1087 17.27 -41.97 -55.20
C ASP A 1087 17.74 -43.02 -54.17
N VAL A 1088 17.90 -42.62 -52.89
CA VAL A 1088 18.06 -43.55 -51.76
C VAL A 1088 16.69 -44.05 -51.31
N GLU A 1089 16.48 -45.36 -51.37
CA GLU A 1089 15.23 -46.03 -50.97
C GLU A 1089 15.46 -46.73 -49.62
N GLU A 1090 14.74 -46.35 -48.56
CA GLU A 1090 14.63 -47.17 -47.35
C GLU A 1090 13.67 -48.33 -47.63
N VAL A 1091 14.19 -49.55 -47.64
CA VAL A 1091 13.46 -50.75 -48.11
C VAL A 1091 12.83 -51.53 -46.97
N SER A 1092 13.51 -51.65 -45.82
CA SER A 1092 12.94 -52.29 -44.63
C SER A 1092 13.62 -51.84 -43.34
N VAL A 1093 12.81 -51.79 -42.28
CA VAL A 1093 13.26 -51.64 -40.89
C VAL A 1093 12.90 -52.93 -40.15
N VAL A 1094 13.87 -53.56 -39.50
CA VAL A 1094 13.69 -54.82 -38.77
C VAL A 1094 14.16 -54.61 -37.33
N GLU A 1095 13.30 -54.88 -36.35
CA GLU A 1095 13.69 -54.89 -34.94
C GLU A 1095 14.76 -55.97 -34.70
N VAL A 1096 15.87 -55.59 -34.04
CA VAL A 1096 16.97 -56.50 -33.71
C VAL A 1096 16.87 -56.94 -32.26
N ASP A 1097 16.56 -55.99 -31.37
CA ASP A 1097 16.29 -56.21 -29.95
C ASP A 1097 15.42 -55.06 -29.38
N ASP A 1098 15.20 -55.04 -28.06
CA ASP A 1098 14.38 -54.02 -27.39
C ASP A 1098 14.94 -52.59 -27.53
N TYR A 1099 16.20 -52.42 -27.96
CA TYR A 1099 16.92 -51.14 -28.01
C TYR A 1099 17.26 -50.70 -29.42
N THR A 1100 17.33 -51.61 -30.40
CA THR A 1100 17.88 -51.34 -31.73
C THR A 1100 17.06 -51.89 -32.90
N GLU A 1101 17.09 -51.14 -34.01
CA GLU A 1101 16.51 -51.49 -35.30
C GLU A 1101 17.61 -51.55 -36.36
N SER A 1102 17.53 -52.51 -37.27
CA SER A 1102 18.35 -52.58 -38.48
C SER A 1102 17.58 -51.98 -39.65
N VAL A 1103 18.17 -50.99 -40.30
CA VAL A 1103 17.60 -50.29 -41.46
C VAL A 1103 18.36 -50.68 -42.70
N PHE A 1104 17.65 -51.15 -43.72
CA PHE A 1104 18.19 -51.57 -45.00
C PHE A 1104 17.78 -50.56 -46.09
N SER A 1105 18.77 -49.90 -46.69
CA SER A 1105 18.60 -48.91 -47.76
C SER A 1105 19.24 -49.39 -49.06
N ARG A 1106 18.63 -49.05 -50.21
CA ARG A 1106 19.23 -49.21 -51.53
C ARG A 1106 19.66 -47.86 -52.08
N ILE A 1107 20.87 -47.81 -52.63
CA ILE A 1107 21.54 -46.61 -53.13
C ILE A 1107 21.92 -46.84 -54.60
N PRO A 1108 21.84 -45.83 -55.49
CA PRO A 1108 22.29 -45.98 -56.87
C PRO A 1108 23.78 -46.35 -56.95
N ALA A 1109 24.18 -47.09 -57.98
CA ALA A 1109 25.60 -47.38 -58.26
C ALA A 1109 26.35 -46.15 -58.80
N GLY A 1110 27.66 -46.09 -58.57
CA GLY A 1110 28.53 -45.02 -59.07
C GLY A 1110 28.79 -45.11 -60.57
N ASN A 1111 28.86 -43.96 -61.23
CA ASN A 1111 29.10 -43.87 -62.68
C ASN A 1111 30.51 -44.34 -63.10
N LEU A 1112 31.44 -44.45 -62.15
CA LEU A 1112 32.86 -44.80 -62.37
C LEU A 1112 33.28 -46.12 -61.68
N GLY A 1113 32.32 -46.95 -61.25
CA GLY A 1113 32.60 -48.23 -60.56
C GLY A 1113 33.13 -48.08 -59.12
N ARG A 1114 33.06 -46.88 -58.54
CA ARG A 1114 33.34 -46.57 -57.13
C ARG A 1114 32.32 -45.53 -56.65
N ARG A 1115 31.96 -45.55 -55.36
CA ARG A 1115 31.05 -44.57 -54.75
C ARG A 1115 31.37 -44.45 -53.26
N PHE A 1116 31.30 -43.24 -52.72
CA PHE A 1116 31.36 -42.99 -51.28
C PHE A 1116 29.94 -43.01 -50.73
N VAL A 1117 29.77 -43.65 -49.57
CA VAL A 1117 28.50 -43.73 -48.86
C VAL A 1117 28.75 -43.41 -47.40
N ARG A 1118 27.88 -42.60 -46.79
CA ARG A 1118 27.91 -42.31 -45.36
C ARG A 1118 26.52 -42.35 -44.76
N LEU A 1119 26.48 -42.63 -43.45
CA LEU A 1119 25.32 -42.34 -42.62
C LEU A 1119 25.57 -40.99 -41.93
N ARG A 1120 24.77 -39.98 -42.28
CA ARG A 1120 24.72 -38.70 -41.57
C ARG A 1120 23.70 -38.83 -40.44
N VAL A 1121 24.11 -38.45 -39.23
CA VAL A 1121 23.24 -38.38 -38.06
C VAL A 1121 23.19 -36.94 -37.58
N ALA A 1122 22.00 -36.44 -37.27
CA ALA A 1122 21.83 -35.17 -36.57
C ALA A 1122 21.10 -35.40 -35.24
N ALA A 1123 21.58 -34.72 -34.19
CA ALA A 1123 20.97 -34.73 -32.87
C ALA A 1123 19.53 -34.16 -32.93
N PRO A 1124 18.67 -34.53 -31.96
CA PRO A 1124 17.33 -33.94 -31.79
C PRO A 1124 17.28 -32.41 -31.68
#